data_AF-A0A498K6U9-F1
#
_entry.id   AF-A0A498K6U9-F1
#
_cell.length_a   1.000
_cell.length_b   1.000
_cell.length_c   1.000
_cell.angle_alpha   90.00
_cell.angle_beta   90.00
_cell.angle_gamma   90.00
#
_symmetry.space_group_name_H-M   'P 1'
#
loop_
_entity.id
_entity.type
_entity.pdbx_description
1 polymer ?
#
loop_
_entity_poly.entity_id
_entity_poly.type
_entity_poly.pdbx_seq_one_letter_code
_entity_poly.pdbx_strand_id
1 'polypeptide(L)'
;MAEGLQVAMICWSLVLIGVLSVVMRLFKEMWLKPARIRSVLRKQGIGGPPPSFLDGNITEMQKIQSTTNIIHEPSDPKDFQHNWVPSIFPYLQRWEQKYGPVYMYSTGSKQHMYVSDPKLLKELKLQNYMDLGVPKYLSKPLLPLIGNSIIRANGQDFAYQKKLIAPEFFLNKVKGMMDMMEESAVALLKTWERRLLKSEGGVLEIIVDKELKTLSADIISRACFGSTYSQGNQIFAKIALLQEALSNPILLFGVINFGFFPTENDKKIWSLRKEVDALLFKLVRDRQKQSQVGSETTALTASWTLMLLALHPKWQERIRAEISEVCGGDDQLHHCLKDTDKLNKLKTLTMVIQESLRFYAPSVLVSREALEKVRLGDLDVPKGVHIWTFIPTLHRDPENWGPDADEFKPERFANGVSEACKYPQAYMPFGYGSRLCIGQTFSMVQLKIVLSLTLSKFSFALSPNYQHSPVYKMLLLPKHGIKLLVRRNDGSDGGIDNGDINERESFILEGGVVDMTIDEDLKSLSADIISTIKGLFWTPNVPEGIRYGHSFQHCTGTPKIEVRMPMSLIRRGLQMGSQKHASIPNHTCHLVSGVRLCLGQKFAMLKLKIVLSLILSKSFSLSPKYQHFHEGFDQVVVICWSLVLIGVLSVVMRWLKEMWLKPARIRSVLWSQGIRGPPTSFIVGNIPEMKKIQSTIKVNPKPSDAKRVHHDWIPSCFPYLQRWEQEYGSVYMYSTGSKQHMYVSDPKLIRELKLHNSLDLGRPTYLSKSMQPLLGDGVIRANGHEWAYQKKLIAPEFFLDKVKGMVSLMEESTMATIKKWESHTRESEEGIAEITVDEDLKSQSADIISRACFGSSYSQGNEIFSKIAILQDALSHPSLLFGFLNFRFLPTENDKKVRTLRKEVDSLLLKLVRDRQKKIQLGGASEKDLLQMILESAATSTEMPSHKTDQFILDNCKTIYFAGSETTALSASWTLMLLALQPEWQERVRAEIVEVCGGVDQLHHCLQDVDKLRKMKTLTMVIQESLRLYGPGVIMAREALAEMKLGDLDVPKGIHIWTFIPAVHRDPENWGSDVNEFKPERFANGVSEACKYPQAYMPFGYGSRLCIGQTFATLQLKIVLSLVLSKFSFSLSPNYQHSPVYKMLLLPEHGIKLLVRRVRT
;
A
#
# COMPACT_ATOMS: atom_id res chain seq x y z
N MET A 1 32.95 38.29 35.48
CA MET A 1 33.33 36.92 35.92
C MET A 1 32.11 36.14 36.43
N ALA A 2 31.41 36.63 37.47
CA ALA A 2 30.23 35.96 38.04
C ALA A 2 29.11 35.62 37.03
N GLU A 3 28.75 36.55 36.15
CA GLU A 3 27.68 36.37 35.14
C GLU A 3 28.01 35.23 34.15
N GLY A 4 29.27 35.14 33.70
CA GLY A 4 29.74 34.04 32.85
C GLY A 4 29.69 32.68 33.55
N LEU A 5 29.95 32.66 34.87
CA LEU A 5 29.80 31.46 35.69
C LEU A 5 28.32 31.05 35.82
N GLN A 6 27.41 32.02 36.01
CA GLN A 6 25.96 31.76 36.04
C GLN A 6 25.46 31.21 34.70
N VAL A 7 25.81 31.81 33.57
CA VAL A 7 25.42 31.31 32.23
C VAL A 7 25.97 29.90 31.99
N ALA A 8 27.22 29.62 32.38
CA ALA A 8 27.80 28.28 32.29
C ALA A 8 27.05 27.26 33.17
N MET A 9 26.73 27.60 34.42
CA MET A 9 25.94 26.73 35.31
C MET A 9 24.52 26.49 34.78
N ILE A 10 23.87 27.49 34.18
CA ILE A 10 22.55 27.35 33.55
C ILE A 10 22.63 26.39 32.35
N CYS A 11 23.62 26.55 31.47
CA CYS A 11 23.83 25.66 30.32
C CYS A 11 24.12 24.21 30.76
N TRP A 12 24.99 24.02 31.76
CA TRP A 12 25.25 22.69 32.33
C TRP A 12 24.01 22.08 32.98
N SER A 13 23.22 22.88 33.71
CA SER A 13 21.95 22.44 34.28
C SER A 13 20.97 21.98 33.19
N LEU A 14 20.84 22.74 32.09
CA LEU A 14 19.96 22.38 30.97
C LEU A 14 20.40 21.11 30.23
N VAL A 15 21.71 20.92 30.03
CA VAL A 15 22.25 19.68 29.43
C VAL A 15 22.05 18.48 30.36
N LEU A 16 22.33 18.65 31.66
CA LEU A 16 22.12 17.60 32.67
C LEU A 16 20.63 17.23 32.79
N ILE A 17 19.73 18.22 32.80
CA ILE A 17 18.27 18.03 32.73
C ILE A 17 17.88 17.29 31.44
N GLY A 18 18.51 17.60 30.30
CA GLY A 18 18.30 16.90 29.03
C GLY A 18 18.68 15.42 29.09
N VAL A 19 19.88 15.09 29.60
CA VAL A 19 20.36 13.71 29.74
C VAL A 19 19.54 12.95 30.78
N LEU A 20 19.30 13.55 31.95
CA LEU A 20 18.42 12.99 32.98
C LEU A 20 17.00 12.75 32.44
N SER A 21 16.45 13.65 31.62
CA SER A 21 15.14 13.48 30.99
C SER A 21 15.12 12.25 30.05
N VAL A 22 16.18 12.01 29.28
CA VAL A 22 16.29 10.80 28.43
C VAL A 22 16.45 9.53 29.28
N VAL A 23 17.34 9.52 30.27
CA VAL A 23 17.57 8.36 31.15
C VAL A 23 16.31 8.05 31.97
N MET A 24 15.68 9.06 32.57
CA MET A 24 14.41 8.93 33.28
C MET A 24 13.28 8.47 32.36
N ARG A 25 13.25 8.88 31.09
CA ARG A 25 12.26 8.40 30.12
C ARG A 25 12.45 6.94 29.75
N LEU A 26 13.71 6.49 29.59
CA LEU A 26 14.03 5.07 29.37
C LEU A 26 13.68 4.24 30.60
N PHE A 27 14.14 4.62 31.79
CA PHE A 27 13.80 3.96 33.06
C PHE A 27 12.28 3.95 33.32
N LYS A 28 11.57 5.03 32.96
CA LYS A 28 10.11 5.13 33.07
C LYS A 28 9.39 4.14 32.16
N GLU A 29 9.79 4.01 30.90
CA GLU A 29 9.14 3.10 29.95
C GLU A 29 9.56 1.63 30.13
N MET A 30 10.81 1.38 30.52
CA MET A 30 11.38 0.01 30.64
C MET A 30 11.19 -0.62 32.02
N TRP A 31 11.03 0.19 33.09
CA TRP A 31 10.91 -0.32 34.47
C TRP A 31 9.69 0.22 35.21
N LEU A 32 9.56 1.54 35.41
CA LEU A 32 8.49 2.09 36.27
C LEU A 32 7.08 1.82 35.72
N LYS A 33 6.89 1.88 34.41
CA LYS A 33 5.60 1.63 33.74
C LYS A 33 5.21 0.14 33.80
N PRO A 34 6.08 -0.83 33.43
CA PRO A 34 5.92 -2.24 33.77
C PRO A 34 5.58 -2.49 35.25
N ALA A 35 6.38 -1.97 36.18
CA ALA A 35 6.18 -2.18 37.61
C ALA A 35 4.83 -1.61 38.11
N ARG A 36 4.42 -0.43 37.62
CA ARG A 36 3.12 0.17 37.93
C ARG A 36 1.95 -0.67 37.39
N ILE A 37 2.07 -1.21 36.18
CA ILE A 37 1.06 -2.11 35.60
C ILE A 37 0.95 -3.39 36.45
N ARG A 38 2.07 -4.05 36.77
CA ARG A 38 2.07 -5.26 37.63
C ARG A 38 1.55 -4.96 39.05
N SER A 39 1.80 -3.78 39.60
CA SER A 39 1.23 -3.34 40.88
C SER A 39 -0.29 -3.17 40.82
N VAL A 40 -0.83 -2.56 39.76
CA VAL A 40 -2.29 -2.41 39.55
C VAL A 40 -2.97 -3.77 39.40
N LEU A 41 -2.38 -4.72 38.66
CA LEU A 41 -2.93 -6.06 38.51
C LEU A 41 -2.84 -6.87 39.82
N ARG A 42 -1.71 -6.79 40.56
CA ARG A 42 -1.56 -7.46 41.87
C ARG A 42 -2.53 -6.96 42.94
N LYS A 43 -2.88 -5.67 42.93
CA LYS A 43 -3.91 -5.10 43.82
C LYS A 43 -5.32 -5.65 43.56
N GLN A 44 -5.52 -6.34 42.44
CA GLN A 44 -6.78 -6.96 42.01
C GLN A 44 -6.69 -8.50 42.07
N GLY A 45 -5.81 -9.05 42.92
CA GLY A 45 -5.64 -10.48 43.13
C GLY A 45 -4.84 -11.24 42.07
N ILE A 46 -4.54 -10.63 40.91
CA ILE A 46 -3.86 -11.31 39.81
C ILE A 46 -2.41 -11.65 40.20
N GLY A 47 -2.09 -12.94 40.21
CA GLY A 47 -0.76 -13.48 40.53
C GLY A 47 0.21 -13.50 39.33
N GLY A 48 1.30 -14.26 39.48
CA GLY A 48 2.22 -14.57 38.37
C GLY A 48 3.71 -14.48 38.70
N PRO A 49 4.57 -15.09 37.87
CA PRO A 49 6.00 -15.25 38.11
C PRO A 49 6.76 -13.90 38.12
N PRO A 50 7.80 -13.74 38.97
CA PRO A 50 8.57 -12.49 39.06
C PRO A 50 9.34 -12.22 37.76
N PRO A 51 9.39 -10.97 37.25
CA PRO A 51 10.18 -10.64 36.07
C PRO A 51 11.65 -10.38 36.42
N SER A 52 12.55 -10.84 35.56
CA SER A 52 13.94 -10.39 35.53
C SER A 52 14.06 -8.95 34.99
N PHE A 53 15.19 -8.30 35.26
CA PHE A 53 15.53 -7.01 34.66
C PHE A 53 15.77 -7.19 33.15
N LEU A 54 15.24 -6.26 32.35
CA LEU A 54 15.24 -6.24 30.87
C LEU A 54 14.50 -7.38 30.13
N ASP A 55 14.60 -8.64 30.57
CA ASP A 55 14.10 -9.81 29.83
C ASP A 55 12.73 -10.35 30.28
N GLY A 56 12.27 -9.98 31.48
CA GLY A 56 10.98 -10.43 32.01
C GLY A 56 11.01 -11.91 32.40
N ASN A 57 10.16 -12.75 31.80
CA ASN A 57 10.04 -14.19 32.11
C ASN A 57 10.58 -15.09 30.98
N ILE A 58 11.21 -14.55 29.93
CA ILE A 58 11.66 -15.32 28.75
C ILE A 58 12.62 -16.45 29.15
N THR A 59 13.61 -16.18 30.01
CA THR A 59 14.58 -17.17 30.49
C THR A 59 13.93 -18.31 31.29
N GLU A 60 12.85 -18.01 32.03
CA GLU A 60 12.07 -19.01 32.76
C GLU A 60 11.28 -19.90 31.80
N MET A 61 10.63 -19.30 30.78
CA MET A 61 9.89 -20.02 29.73
C MET A 61 10.82 -20.96 28.95
N GLN A 62 12.00 -20.47 28.55
CA GLN A 62 13.03 -21.27 27.88
C GLN A 62 13.50 -22.44 28.75
N LYS A 63 13.78 -22.21 30.03
CA LYS A 63 14.19 -23.26 30.97
C LYS A 63 13.12 -24.33 31.14
N ILE A 64 11.85 -23.93 31.31
CA ILE A 64 10.72 -24.87 31.39
C ILE A 64 10.63 -25.70 30.11
N GLN A 65 10.67 -25.06 28.93
CA GLN A 65 10.61 -25.76 27.64
C GLN A 65 11.75 -26.78 27.49
N SER A 66 13.00 -26.39 27.79
CA SER A 66 14.14 -27.31 27.68
C SER A 66 14.03 -28.52 28.60
N THR A 67 13.47 -28.36 29.81
CA THR A 67 13.27 -29.49 30.73
C THR A 67 12.12 -30.39 30.26
N THR A 68 11.01 -29.83 29.76
CA THR A 68 9.88 -30.63 29.27
C THR A 68 10.21 -31.41 28.00
N ASN A 69 10.95 -30.82 27.06
CA ASN A 69 11.33 -31.49 25.80
C ASN A 69 12.15 -32.78 26.04
N ILE A 70 12.87 -32.88 27.16
CA ILE A 70 13.66 -34.07 27.55
C ILE A 70 12.77 -35.17 28.17
N ILE A 71 11.55 -34.84 28.59
CA ILE A 71 10.63 -35.73 29.31
C ILE A 71 9.52 -36.29 28.39
N HIS A 72 9.21 -35.61 27.28
CA HIS A 72 8.09 -35.93 26.38
C HIS A 72 8.51 -36.31 24.94
N GLU A 73 9.69 -36.92 24.75
CA GLU A 73 9.90 -37.73 23.54
C GLU A 73 9.12 -39.05 23.71
N PRO A 74 8.13 -39.37 22.85
CA PRO A 74 7.30 -40.55 23.02
C PRO A 74 8.11 -41.82 22.78
N SER A 75 8.08 -42.74 23.75
CA SER A 75 8.86 -43.99 23.74
C SER A 75 8.32 -45.05 22.76
N ASP A 76 7.07 -44.93 22.32
CA ASP A 76 6.47 -45.73 21.23
C ASP A 76 5.73 -44.78 20.26
N PRO A 77 5.99 -44.83 18.94
CA PRO A 77 5.21 -44.10 17.92
C PRO A 77 3.70 -44.36 17.96
N LYS A 78 3.24 -45.46 18.57
CA LYS A 78 1.82 -45.85 18.71
C LYS A 78 1.08 -45.15 19.85
N ASP A 79 1.76 -44.46 20.77
CA ASP A 79 1.13 -43.87 21.96
C ASP A 79 0.37 -42.56 21.60
N PHE A 80 -0.81 -42.74 21.01
CA PHE A 80 -1.59 -41.71 20.35
C PHE A 80 -2.34 -40.81 21.35
N GLN A 81 -1.61 -39.89 21.98
CA GLN A 81 -2.20 -38.92 22.90
C GLN A 81 -2.72 -37.67 22.18
N HIS A 82 -4.03 -37.40 22.31
CA HIS A 82 -4.65 -36.20 21.78
C HIS A 82 -4.15 -34.90 22.45
N ASN A 83 -3.71 -34.93 23.71
CA ASN A 83 -3.42 -33.75 24.51
C ASN A 83 -1.97 -33.25 24.31
N TRP A 84 -1.74 -32.59 23.18
CA TRP A 84 -0.44 -32.07 22.76
C TRP A 84 0.00 -30.77 23.49
N VAL A 85 -0.84 -30.19 24.35
CA VAL A 85 -0.58 -28.89 25.01
C VAL A 85 0.69 -28.89 25.88
N PRO A 86 0.96 -29.90 26.73
CA PRO A 86 2.15 -29.93 27.58
C PRO A 86 3.44 -29.93 26.76
N SER A 87 3.46 -30.55 25.59
CA SER A 87 4.64 -30.65 24.73
C SER A 87 4.99 -29.31 24.06
N ILE A 88 3.99 -28.52 23.66
CA ILE A 88 4.24 -27.26 22.91
C ILE A 88 4.31 -26.04 23.85
N PHE A 89 3.54 -25.99 24.94
CA PHE A 89 3.45 -24.81 25.82
C PHE A 89 3.43 -25.13 27.33
N PRO A 90 4.39 -25.92 27.86
CA PRO A 90 4.39 -26.40 29.25
C PRO A 90 4.37 -25.29 30.31
N TYR A 91 4.97 -24.14 30.02
CA TYR A 91 5.00 -23.01 30.94
C TYR A 91 3.61 -22.39 31.16
N LEU A 92 2.68 -22.48 30.20
CA LEU A 92 1.32 -21.97 30.38
C LEU A 92 0.58 -22.78 31.45
N GLN A 93 0.53 -24.10 31.27
CA GLN A 93 -0.11 -25.04 32.19
C GLN A 93 0.54 -25.00 33.58
N ARG A 94 1.87 -24.96 33.65
CA ARG A 94 2.63 -24.91 34.92
C ARG A 94 2.40 -23.61 35.71
N TRP A 95 2.21 -22.48 35.03
CA TRP A 95 1.87 -21.23 35.70
C TRP A 95 0.38 -21.15 36.06
N GLU A 96 -0.51 -21.70 35.24
CA GLU A 96 -1.95 -21.80 35.49
C GLU A 96 -2.24 -22.65 36.75
N GLN A 97 -1.61 -23.82 36.88
CA GLN A 97 -1.66 -24.66 38.09
C GLN A 97 -1.15 -23.96 39.35
N LYS A 98 -0.29 -22.95 39.22
CA LYS A 98 0.38 -22.25 40.35
C LYS A 98 -0.26 -20.91 40.72
N TYR A 99 -0.90 -20.24 39.75
CA TYR A 99 -1.41 -18.88 39.89
C TYR A 99 -2.90 -18.74 39.53
N GLY A 100 -3.57 -19.83 39.16
CA GLY A 100 -4.98 -19.86 38.75
C GLY A 100 -5.20 -19.48 37.28
N PRO A 101 -6.47 -19.47 36.83
CA PRO A 101 -6.85 -19.24 35.42
C PRO A 101 -6.66 -17.79 34.93
N VAL A 102 -6.21 -16.87 35.80
CA VAL A 102 -5.87 -15.49 35.44
C VAL A 102 -4.57 -15.07 36.13
N TYR A 103 -3.48 -14.99 35.38
CA TYR A 103 -2.16 -14.60 35.89
C TYR A 103 -1.41 -13.67 34.93
N MET A 104 -0.43 -12.93 35.46
CA MET A 104 0.38 -12.01 34.65
C MET A 104 1.84 -12.49 34.48
N TYR A 105 2.42 -12.26 33.31
CA TYR A 105 3.85 -12.48 33.05
C TYR A 105 4.41 -11.36 32.18
N SER A 106 5.71 -11.37 31.92
CA SER A 106 6.36 -10.33 31.09
C SER A 106 7.25 -10.93 30.00
N THR A 107 7.28 -10.31 28.81
CA THR A 107 8.36 -10.54 27.84
C THR A 107 9.11 -9.22 27.63
N GLY A 108 10.30 -9.14 28.22
CA GLY A 108 10.97 -7.89 28.52
C GLY A 108 10.05 -6.86 29.19
N SER A 109 9.97 -5.66 28.60
CA SER A 109 9.09 -4.59 29.10
C SER A 109 7.58 -4.83 28.88
N LYS A 110 7.18 -5.82 28.06
CA LYS A 110 5.76 -6.10 27.77
C LYS A 110 5.09 -6.83 28.93
N GLN A 111 3.85 -6.44 29.20
CA GLN A 111 3.04 -6.99 30.29
C GLN A 111 1.89 -7.78 29.71
N HIS A 112 1.80 -9.05 30.10
CA HIS A 112 0.86 -10.03 29.58
C HIS A 112 -0.08 -10.46 30.70
N MET A 113 -1.34 -10.67 30.36
CA MET A 113 -2.36 -11.23 31.25
C MET A 113 -2.94 -12.45 30.55
N TYR A 114 -2.60 -13.64 31.05
CA TYR A 114 -3.21 -14.89 30.60
C TYR A 114 -4.62 -14.98 31.16
N VAL A 115 -5.58 -15.42 30.34
CA VAL A 115 -6.98 -15.60 30.72
C VAL A 115 -7.52 -16.90 30.15
N SER A 116 -7.83 -17.84 31.05
CA SER A 116 -8.61 -19.05 30.81
C SER A 116 -9.90 -19.13 31.65
N ASP A 117 -10.22 -18.12 32.48
CA ASP A 117 -11.52 -18.08 33.17
C ASP A 117 -12.68 -17.88 32.16
N PRO A 118 -13.63 -18.83 32.02
CA PRO A 118 -14.77 -18.69 31.12
C PRO A 118 -15.69 -17.51 31.46
N LYS A 119 -15.73 -17.05 32.71
CA LYS A 119 -16.51 -15.86 33.12
C LYS A 119 -15.88 -14.60 32.56
N LEU A 120 -14.57 -14.39 32.78
CA LEU A 120 -13.83 -13.26 32.21
C LEU A 120 -13.80 -13.29 30.67
N LEU A 121 -13.86 -14.46 30.05
CA LEU A 121 -14.00 -14.60 28.59
C LEU A 121 -15.36 -14.12 28.04
N LYS A 122 -16.43 -14.19 28.84
CA LYS A 122 -17.72 -13.59 28.49
C LYS A 122 -17.59 -12.05 28.38
N GLU A 123 -16.93 -11.43 29.35
CA GLU A 123 -16.66 -9.99 29.36
C GLU A 123 -15.77 -9.59 28.18
N LEU A 124 -14.70 -10.34 27.91
CA LEU A 124 -13.82 -10.14 26.74
C LEU A 124 -14.54 -10.28 25.39
N LYS A 125 -15.60 -11.09 25.32
CA LYS A 125 -16.45 -11.25 24.13
C LYS A 125 -17.38 -10.06 23.89
N LEU A 126 -17.76 -9.33 24.94
CA LEU A 126 -18.60 -8.13 24.89
C LEU A 126 -17.82 -6.84 24.56
N GLN A 127 -16.51 -6.80 24.80
CA GLN A 127 -15.68 -5.61 24.55
C GLN A 127 -15.60 -5.18 23.07
N ASN A 128 -15.53 -3.87 22.87
CA ASN A 128 -15.47 -3.26 21.55
C ASN A 128 -14.06 -3.39 20.92
N TYR A 129 -14.00 -3.45 19.59
CA TYR A 129 -12.75 -3.48 18.81
C TYR A 129 -11.96 -2.16 18.88
N MET A 130 -12.58 -1.11 19.41
CA MET A 130 -11.96 0.18 19.75
C MET A 130 -11.05 0.07 20.98
N ASP A 131 -11.42 -0.78 21.95
CA ASP A 131 -10.73 -0.92 23.23
C ASP A 131 -9.70 -2.06 23.18
N LEU A 132 -10.00 -3.15 22.46
CA LEU A 132 -9.13 -4.31 22.30
C LEU A 132 -8.61 -4.48 20.85
N GLY A 133 -7.37 -4.07 20.65
CA GLY A 133 -6.63 -4.22 19.39
C GLY A 133 -5.85 -5.54 19.28
N VAL A 134 -5.18 -5.75 18.15
CA VAL A 134 -4.12 -6.76 17.97
C VAL A 134 -2.76 -6.13 18.35
N PRO A 135 -1.86 -6.84 19.06
CA PRO A 135 -0.63 -6.25 19.57
C PRO A 135 0.33 -5.69 18.50
N LYS A 136 0.84 -4.48 18.73
CA LYS A 136 1.73 -3.78 17.80
C LYS A 136 3.11 -4.42 17.61
N TYR A 137 3.55 -5.31 18.51
CA TYR A 137 4.80 -6.07 18.32
C TYR A 137 4.58 -7.28 17.41
N LEU A 138 3.55 -8.10 17.63
CA LEU A 138 3.13 -9.17 16.71
C LEU A 138 2.92 -8.64 15.29
N SER A 139 2.39 -7.41 15.16
CA SER A 139 2.20 -6.77 13.86
C SER A 139 3.50 -6.46 13.10
N LYS A 140 4.68 -6.42 13.74
CA LYS A 140 5.96 -6.10 13.06
C LYS A 140 6.56 -7.30 12.31
N PRO A 141 6.84 -8.48 12.93
CA PRO A 141 7.28 -9.66 12.18
C PRO A 141 6.25 -10.11 11.15
N LEU A 142 4.94 -9.95 11.41
CA LEU A 142 3.89 -10.35 10.47
C LEU A 142 3.60 -9.35 9.34
N LEU A 143 4.31 -8.21 9.30
CA LEU A 143 4.14 -7.19 8.25
C LEU A 143 4.44 -7.71 6.81
N PRO A 144 5.46 -8.56 6.56
CA PRO A 144 5.72 -9.16 5.25
C PRO A 144 4.63 -10.12 4.76
N LEU A 145 3.96 -10.83 5.68
CA LEU A 145 3.03 -11.92 5.39
C LEU A 145 1.58 -11.43 5.25
N ILE A 146 1.18 -10.46 6.08
CA ILE A 146 -0.24 -10.11 6.29
C ILE A 146 -0.57 -8.69 5.77
N GLY A 147 0.45 -7.86 5.49
CA GLY A 147 0.27 -6.48 5.03
C GLY A 147 -0.60 -5.65 6.00
N ASN A 148 -1.17 -4.54 5.55
CA ASN A 148 -2.11 -3.75 6.36
C ASN A 148 -3.56 -4.30 6.33
N SER A 149 -3.74 -5.63 6.24
CA SER A 149 -5.05 -6.26 6.17
C SER A 149 -5.78 -6.33 7.52
N ILE A 150 -7.04 -6.74 7.46
CA ILE A 150 -8.01 -6.82 8.57
C ILE A 150 -7.49 -7.53 9.83
N ILE A 151 -6.58 -8.50 9.67
CA ILE A 151 -5.98 -9.28 10.75
C ILE A 151 -5.04 -8.43 11.62
N ARG A 152 -4.41 -7.38 11.05
CA ARG A 152 -3.51 -6.44 11.76
C ARG A 152 -4.16 -5.08 12.06
N ALA A 153 -5.31 -4.76 11.47
CA ALA A 153 -6.00 -3.49 11.63
C ALA A 153 -6.58 -3.29 13.05
N ASN A 154 -6.61 -2.05 13.53
CA ASN A 154 -7.04 -1.66 14.88
C ASN A 154 -7.99 -0.44 14.90
N GLY A 155 -8.91 -0.39 15.86
CA GLY A 155 -9.89 0.70 15.98
C GLY A 155 -10.70 0.90 14.68
N GLN A 156 -10.71 2.14 14.18
CA GLN A 156 -11.43 2.52 12.94
C GLN A 156 -10.93 1.75 11.71
N ASP A 157 -9.63 1.48 11.59
CA ASP A 157 -9.08 0.70 10.47
C ASP A 157 -9.65 -0.72 10.44
N PHE A 158 -9.90 -1.31 11.62
CA PHE A 158 -10.53 -2.63 11.73
C PHE A 158 -12.01 -2.58 11.38
N ALA A 159 -12.74 -1.58 11.88
CA ALA A 159 -14.15 -1.39 11.55
C ALA A 159 -14.38 -1.28 10.05
N TYR A 160 -13.58 -0.42 9.39
CA TYR A 160 -13.59 -0.19 7.95
C TYR A 160 -13.32 -1.48 7.16
N GLN A 161 -12.22 -2.16 7.45
CA GLN A 161 -11.89 -3.39 6.71
C GLN A 161 -12.88 -4.52 7.00
N LYS A 162 -13.39 -4.65 8.23
CA LYS A 162 -14.42 -5.65 8.55
C LYS A 162 -15.73 -5.35 7.83
N LYS A 163 -16.19 -4.09 7.79
CA LYS A 163 -17.42 -3.72 7.11
C LYS A 163 -17.33 -3.90 5.59
N LEU A 164 -16.19 -3.60 4.97
CA LEU A 164 -15.99 -3.83 3.53
C LEU A 164 -15.92 -5.31 3.15
N ILE A 165 -15.38 -6.18 4.01
CA ILE A 165 -15.08 -7.58 3.68
C ILE A 165 -16.19 -8.52 4.15
N ALA A 166 -16.84 -8.26 5.30
CA ALA A 166 -17.80 -9.19 5.91
C ALA A 166 -19.00 -9.56 5.02
N PRO A 167 -19.60 -8.62 4.24
CA PRO A 167 -20.74 -8.94 3.37
C PRO A 167 -20.43 -10.01 2.32
N GLU A 168 -19.18 -10.14 1.88
CA GLU A 168 -18.76 -11.15 0.89
C GLU A 168 -18.70 -12.56 1.50
N PHE A 169 -18.63 -12.67 2.83
CA PHE A 169 -18.65 -13.93 3.59
C PHE A 169 -20.02 -14.22 4.24
N PHE A 170 -21.05 -13.42 3.93
CA PHE A 170 -22.43 -13.74 4.31
C PHE A 170 -22.97 -14.91 3.46
N LEU A 171 -23.87 -15.70 4.03
CA LEU A 171 -24.32 -16.96 3.43
C LEU A 171 -24.90 -16.78 2.01
N ASN A 172 -25.58 -15.68 1.74
CA ASN A 172 -26.12 -15.34 0.41
C ASN A 172 -25.04 -15.05 -0.65
N LYS A 173 -23.83 -14.62 -0.25
CA LYS A 173 -22.67 -14.48 -1.14
C LYS A 173 -21.89 -15.78 -1.26
N VAL A 174 -21.73 -16.52 -0.16
CA VAL A 174 -21.11 -17.86 -0.16
C VAL A 174 -21.90 -18.83 -1.05
N LYS A 175 -23.25 -18.74 -1.11
CA LYS A 175 -24.10 -19.51 -2.04
C LYS A 175 -23.59 -19.44 -3.49
N GLY A 176 -23.28 -18.25 -3.99
CA GLY A 176 -22.76 -18.05 -5.35
C GLY A 176 -21.32 -18.53 -5.59
N MET A 177 -20.72 -19.24 -4.63
CA MET A 177 -19.39 -19.86 -4.74
C MET A 177 -19.44 -21.39 -4.56
N MET A 178 -20.61 -21.97 -4.22
CA MET A 178 -20.71 -23.38 -3.84
C MET A 178 -20.41 -24.34 -5.01
N ASP A 179 -20.88 -24.04 -6.22
CA ASP A 179 -20.54 -24.78 -7.44
C ASP A 179 -19.02 -24.91 -7.64
N MET A 180 -18.29 -23.81 -7.46
CA MET A 180 -16.84 -23.77 -7.64
C MET A 180 -16.10 -24.55 -6.53
N MET A 181 -16.60 -24.54 -5.29
CA MET A 181 -16.06 -25.38 -4.20
C MET A 181 -16.18 -26.86 -4.56
N GLU A 182 -17.34 -27.26 -5.07
CA GLU A 182 -17.64 -28.62 -5.50
C GLU A 182 -16.80 -29.05 -6.71
N GLU A 183 -16.74 -28.25 -7.78
CA GLU A 183 -15.89 -28.50 -8.97
C GLU A 183 -14.44 -28.77 -8.58
N SER A 184 -13.89 -27.94 -7.70
CA SER A 184 -12.50 -28.04 -7.25
C SER A 184 -12.28 -29.33 -6.45
N ALA A 185 -13.23 -29.69 -5.57
CA ALA A 185 -13.19 -30.92 -4.79
C ALA A 185 -13.29 -32.16 -5.69
N VAL A 186 -14.24 -32.17 -6.62
CA VAL A 186 -14.43 -33.25 -7.61
C VAL A 186 -13.17 -33.44 -8.48
N ALA A 187 -12.44 -32.37 -8.81
CA ALA A 187 -11.18 -32.46 -9.54
C ALA A 187 -10.05 -33.14 -8.73
N LEU A 188 -9.98 -32.92 -7.41
CA LEU A 188 -9.09 -33.65 -6.52
C LEU A 188 -9.51 -35.12 -6.42
N LEU A 189 -10.78 -35.40 -6.16
CA LEU A 189 -11.30 -36.76 -5.96
C LEU A 189 -11.15 -37.61 -7.23
N LYS A 190 -11.39 -37.05 -8.43
CA LYS A 190 -11.06 -37.70 -9.72
C LYS A 190 -9.57 -37.97 -9.92
N THR A 191 -8.69 -37.34 -9.14
CA THR A 191 -7.24 -37.60 -9.14
C THR A 191 -6.87 -38.69 -8.14
N TRP A 192 -7.60 -38.82 -7.03
CA TRP A 192 -7.51 -39.96 -6.13
C TRP A 192 -8.08 -41.24 -6.76
N GLU A 193 -9.25 -41.18 -7.42
CA GLU A 193 -9.83 -42.29 -8.21
C GLU A 193 -8.81 -42.86 -9.22
N ARG A 194 -8.15 -41.98 -10.01
CA ARG A 194 -7.13 -42.37 -10.99
C ARG A 194 -5.80 -42.85 -10.41
N ARG A 195 -5.51 -42.57 -9.13
CA ARG A 195 -4.35 -43.11 -8.40
C ARG A 195 -4.68 -44.47 -7.80
N LEU A 196 -5.90 -44.64 -7.27
CA LEU A 196 -6.41 -45.88 -6.71
C LEU A 196 -6.55 -46.98 -7.77
N LEU A 197 -6.98 -46.62 -8.99
CA LEU A 197 -6.97 -47.50 -10.17
C LEU A 197 -5.56 -47.94 -10.63
N LYS A 198 -4.49 -47.42 -10.00
CA LYS A 198 -3.09 -47.77 -10.28
C LYS A 198 -2.35 -48.33 -9.06
N SER A 199 -2.99 -48.39 -7.89
CA SER A 199 -2.38 -48.95 -6.68
C SER A 199 -2.71 -50.43 -6.56
N GLU A 200 -1.69 -51.25 -6.41
CA GLU A 200 -1.83 -52.68 -6.13
C GLU A 200 -2.63 -52.90 -4.84
N GLY A 201 -3.52 -53.90 -4.83
CA GLY A 201 -4.42 -54.16 -3.71
C GLY A 201 -5.57 -53.15 -3.52
N GLY A 202 -5.71 -52.13 -4.37
CA GLY A 202 -6.84 -51.18 -4.30
C GLY A 202 -6.83 -50.25 -3.09
N VAL A 203 -5.65 -50.01 -2.49
CA VAL A 203 -5.43 -49.10 -1.36
C VAL A 203 -4.40 -48.04 -1.73
N LEU A 204 -4.68 -46.78 -1.46
CA LEU A 204 -3.79 -45.66 -1.74
C LEU A 204 -3.35 -44.96 -0.44
N GLU A 205 -2.05 -44.93 -0.12
CA GLU A 205 -1.54 -44.03 0.92
C GLU A 205 -1.48 -42.59 0.38
N ILE A 206 -1.98 -41.62 1.16
CA ILE A 206 -1.86 -40.18 0.87
C ILE A 206 -1.38 -39.40 2.10
N ILE A 207 -0.62 -38.33 1.86
CA ILE A 207 -0.37 -37.28 2.86
C ILE A 207 -1.51 -36.26 2.73
N VAL A 208 -2.63 -36.51 3.43
CA VAL A 208 -3.91 -35.86 3.15
C VAL A 208 -3.87 -34.34 3.35
N ASP A 209 -3.05 -33.84 4.27
CA ASP A 209 -2.93 -32.40 4.50
C ASP A 209 -2.22 -31.65 3.36
N LYS A 210 -1.34 -32.34 2.60
CA LYS A 210 -0.71 -31.77 1.39
C LYS A 210 -1.71 -31.65 0.23
N GLU A 211 -2.54 -32.67 0.06
CA GLU A 211 -3.62 -32.73 -0.93
C GLU A 211 -4.71 -31.67 -0.62
N LEU A 212 -5.13 -31.56 0.64
CA LEU A 212 -6.17 -30.62 1.06
C LEU A 212 -5.70 -29.15 1.11
N LYS A 213 -4.41 -28.88 1.40
CA LYS A 213 -3.82 -27.54 1.22
C LYS A 213 -3.89 -27.09 -0.24
N THR A 214 -3.62 -28.00 -1.18
CA THR A 214 -3.75 -27.76 -2.62
C THR A 214 -5.20 -27.43 -3.00
N LEU A 215 -6.17 -28.24 -2.55
CA LEU A 215 -7.59 -28.00 -2.81
C LEU A 215 -8.10 -26.67 -2.24
N SER A 216 -7.81 -26.38 -0.98
CA SER A 216 -8.26 -25.13 -0.34
C SER A 216 -7.65 -23.89 -1.01
N ALA A 217 -6.42 -24.00 -1.52
CA ALA A 217 -5.76 -22.96 -2.28
C ALA A 217 -6.37 -22.78 -3.69
N ASP A 218 -6.83 -23.82 -4.38
CA ASP A 218 -7.59 -23.69 -5.63
C ASP A 218 -8.94 -23.01 -5.39
N ILE A 219 -9.70 -23.49 -4.41
CA ILE A 219 -11.01 -22.94 -4.03
C ILE A 219 -10.89 -21.43 -3.73
N ILE A 220 -9.88 -21.02 -2.96
CA ILE A 220 -9.66 -19.60 -2.65
C ILE A 220 -9.08 -18.83 -3.84
N SER A 221 -8.28 -19.44 -4.72
CA SER A 221 -7.79 -18.80 -5.94
C SER A 221 -8.96 -18.42 -6.87
N ARG A 222 -9.88 -19.37 -7.07
CA ARG A 222 -11.10 -19.16 -7.86
C ARG A 222 -12.07 -18.20 -7.17
N ALA A 223 -12.33 -18.35 -5.86
CA ALA A 223 -13.26 -17.48 -5.11
C ALA A 223 -12.80 -16.02 -5.01
N CYS A 224 -11.51 -15.76 -4.76
CA CYS A 224 -11.00 -14.40 -4.53
C CYS A 224 -10.48 -13.72 -5.80
N PHE A 225 -9.92 -14.47 -6.76
CA PHE A 225 -9.26 -13.89 -7.93
C PHE A 225 -9.84 -14.39 -9.28
N GLY A 226 -10.69 -15.42 -9.28
CA GLY A 226 -11.22 -16.02 -10.51
C GLY A 226 -10.15 -16.64 -11.40
N SER A 227 -9.06 -17.12 -10.79
CA SER A 227 -7.90 -17.75 -11.43
C SER A 227 -7.79 -19.22 -11.07
N THR A 228 -7.05 -19.98 -11.87
CA THR A 228 -6.78 -21.41 -11.61
C THR A 228 -5.62 -21.60 -10.64
N TYR A 229 -5.63 -22.69 -9.86
CA TYR A 229 -4.58 -23.03 -8.91
C TYR A 229 -3.14 -22.90 -9.44
N SER A 230 -2.88 -23.25 -10.71
CA SER A 230 -1.52 -23.17 -11.29
C SER A 230 -0.94 -21.76 -11.27
N GLN A 231 -1.78 -20.72 -11.31
CA GLN A 231 -1.36 -19.32 -11.18
C GLN A 231 -1.16 -18.91 -9.70
N GLY A 232 -2.00 -19.43 -8.80
CA GLY A 232 -1.92 -19.15 -7.35
C GLY A 232 -0.77 -19.88 -6.63
N ASN A 233 -0.43 -21.10 -7.07
CA ASN A 233 0.50 -22.01 -6.39
C ASN A 233 1.88 -21.37 -6.12
N GLN A 234 2.42 -20.61 -7.08
CA GLN A 234 3.70 -19.89 -6.92
C GLN A 234 3.68 -18.93 -5.72
N ILE A 235 2.53 -18.33 -5.40
CA ILE A 235 2.38 -17.43 -4.25
C ILE A 235 2.30 -18.22 -2.95
N PHE A 236 1.45 -19.24 -2.89
CA PHE A 236 1.27 -20.05 -1.67
C PHE A 236 2.57 -20.76 -1.26
N ALA A 237 3.33 -21.31 -2.21
CA ALA A 237 4.63 -21.91 -1.94
C ALA A 237 5.65 -20.90 -1.34
N LYS A 238 5.73 -19.69 -1.89
CA LYS A 238 6.61 -18.63 -1.37
C LYS A 238 6.13 -18.07 -0.03
N ILE A 239 4.82 -18.13 0.24
CA ILE A 239 4.22 -17.75 1.52
C ILE A 239 4.49 -18.77 2.62
N ALA A 240 4.42 -20.07 2.35
CA ALA A 240 4.79 -21.11 3.32
C ALA A 240 6.26 -20.94 3.79
N LEU A 241 7.18 -20.68 2.85
CA LEU A 241 8.57 -20.35 3.16
C LEU A 241 8.72 -19.05 3.99
N LEU A 242 7.88 -18.04 3.74
CA LEU A 242 7.87 -16.78 4.48
C LEU A 242 7.30 -16.95 5.91
N GLN A 243 6.25 -17.77 6.09
CA GLN A 243 5.74 -18.16 7.41
C GLN A 243 6.81 -18.88 8.22
N GLU A 244 7.52 -19.82 7.60
CA GLU A 244 8.58 -20.58 8.24
C GLU A 244 9.74 -19.68 8.70
N ALA A 245 10.23 -18.78 7.84
CA ALA A 245 11.26 -17.80 8.22
C ALA A 245 10.81 -16.87 9.36
N LEU A 246 9.50 -16.59 9.47
CA LEU A 246 8.88 -15.82 10.56
C LEU A 246 8.57 -16.64 11.82
N SER A 247 8.65 -17.97 11.77
CA SER A 247 8.27 -18.87 12.88
C SER A 247 9.34 -19.00 13.98
N ASN A 248 10.49 -18.34 13.82
CA ASN A 248 11.57 -18.35 14.82
C ASN A 248 11.06 -17.83 16.19
N PRO A 249 11.20 -18.61 17.29
CA PRO A 249 10.58 -18.28 18.58
C PRO A 249 11.08 -16.95 19.19
N ILE A 250 12.31 -16.51 18.87
CA ILE A 250 12.87 -15.25 19.37
C ILE A 250 12.07 -14.04 18.86
N LEU A 251 11.54 -14.11 17.63
CA LEU A 251 10.68 -13.07 17.06
C LEU A 251 9.28 -13.03 17.68
N LEU A 252 8.77 -14.18 18.16
CA LEU A 252 7.43 -14.28 18.75
C LEU A 252 7.32 -13.57 20.11
N PHE A 253 8.37 -13.68 20.95
CA PHE A 253 8.38 -13.12 22.31
C PHE A 253 8.82 -11.66 22.39
N GLY A 254 9.18 -11.02 21.27
CA GLY A 254 9.34 -9.56 21.20
C GLY A 254 10.57 -9.02 21.93
N VAL A 255 11.66 -9.80 21.99
CA VAL A 255 12.98 -9.35 22.47
C VAL A 255 13.36 -8.03 21.76
N ILE A 256 14.01 -7.11 22.49
CA ILE A 256 14.44 -5.82 21.95
C ILE A 256 15.62 -6.04 21.00
N ASN A 257 15.29 -6.36 19.74
CA ASN A 257 16.27 -6.42 18.67
C ASN A 257 16.83 -5.01 18.42
N PHE A 258 18.09 -4.76 18.77
CA PHE A 258 18.81 -3.50 18.56
C PHE A 258 19.14 -3.33 17.06
N GLY A 259 18.09 -3.16 16.25
CA GLY A 259 18.10 -3.21 14.79
C GLY A 259 18.81 -2.04 14.10
N PHE A 260 20.11 -1.89 14.32
CA PHE A 260 21.02 -1.11 13.48
C PHE A 260 21.63 -1.94 12.34
N PHE A 261 21.63 -3.27 12.46
CA PHE A 261 22.11 -4.20 11.43
C PHE A 261 21.10 -5.35 11.21
N PRO A 262 20.80 -5.74 9.95
CA PRO A 262 19.91 -6.86 9.64
C PRO A 262 20.63 -8.21 9.70
N THR A 263 19.97 -9.23 10.25
CA THR A 263 20.47 -10.61 10.32
C THR A 263 20.32 -11.36 8.99
N GLU A 264 20.96 -12.53 8.86
CA GLU A 264 20.72 -13.48 7.76
C GLU A 264 19.22 -13.79 7.57
N ASN A 265 18.49 -14.03 8.67
CA ASN A 265 17.06 -14.32 8.58
C ASN A 265 16.24 -13.08 8.16
N ASP A 266 16.63 -11.86 8.58
CA ASP A 266 16.01 -10.63 8.06
C ASP A 266 16.19 -10.51 6.54
N LYS A 267 17.39 -10.82 6.00
CA LYS A 267 17.64 -10.86 4.55
C LYS A 267 16.73 -11.90 3.85
N LYS A 268 16.64 -13.11 4.40
CA LYS A 268 15.79 -14.21 3.87
C LYS A 268 14.31 -13.80 3.83
N ILE A 269 13.81 -13.21 4.92
CA ILE A 269 12.46 -12.65 5.03
C ILE A 269 12.25 -11.54 3.98
N TRP A 270 13.22 -10.64 3.78
CA TRP A 270 13.11 -9.56 2.79
C TRP A 270 13.09 -10.06 1.34
N SER A 271 13.88 -11.09 0.99
CA SER A 271 13.84 -11.71 -0.35
C SER A 271 12.51 -12.41 -0.62
N LEU A 272 12.12 -13.33 0.27
CA LEU A 272 10.85 -14.06 0.15
C LEU A 272 9.66 -13.08 0.07
N ARG A 273 9.68 -12.00 0.86
CA ARG A 273 8.67 -10.95 0.75
C ARG A 273 8.66 -10.29 -0.62
N LYS A 274 9.81 -9.91 -1.19
CA LYS A 274 9.89 -9.25 -2.51
C LYS A 274 9.30 -10.15 -3.60
N GLU A 275 9.51 -11.46 -3.50
CA GLU A 275 8.96 -12.46 -4.41
C GLU A 275 7.43 -12.65 -4.22
N VAL A 276 6.96 -12.76 -2.98
CA VAL A 276 5.52 -12.84 -2.64
C VAL A 276 4.77 -11.58 -3.10
N ASP A 277 5.27 -10.39 -2.75
CA ASP A 277 4.70 -9.11 -3.19
C ASP A 277 4.64 -9.04 -4.72
N ALA A 278 5.72 -9.41 -5.43
CA ALA A 278 5.76 -9.36 -6.89
C ALA A 278 4.75 -10.30 -7.57
N LEU A 279 4.57 -11.52 -7.05
CA LEU A 279 3.59 -12.47 -7.59
C LEU A 279 2.15 -12.05 -7.24
N LEU A 280 1.91 -11.49 -6.04
CA LEU A 280 0.63 -10.89 -5.68
C LEU A 280 0.29 -9.69 -6.58
N PHE A 281 1.25 -8.81 -6.86
CA PHE A 281 1.09 -7.71 -7.81
C PHE A 281 1.04 -8.15 -9.28
N LYS A 282 1.18 -9.45 -9.57
CA LYS A 282 0.80 -10.06 -10.85
C LYS A 282 -0.68 -10.46 -10.80
N LEU A 283 -1.08 -11.35 -9.88
CA LEU A 283 -2.45 -11.86 -9.80
C LEU A 283 -3.52 -10.79 -9.47
N VAL A 284 -3.22 -9.84 -8.58
CA VAL A 284 -4.13 -8.71 -8.22
C VAL A 284 -4.26 -7.69 -9.36
N ARG A 285 -3.37 -7.74 -10.37
CA ARG A 285 -3.47 -6.92 -11.59
C ARG A 285 -4.59 -7.41 -12.50
N ASP A 286 -4.90 -8.70 -12.44
CA ASP A 286 -5.82 -9.40 -13.35
C ASP A 286 -7.24 -9.56 -12.77
N ARG A 287 -7.42 -9.44 -11.44
CA ARG A 287 -8.75 -9.25 -10.80
C ARG A 287 -8.66 -8.71 -9.35
N GLN A 288 -9.60 -7.84 -8.96
CA GLN A 288 -9.66 -7.22 -7.63
C GLN A 288 -10.58 -7.95 -6.64
N LYS A 289 -9.98 -8.67 -5.69
CA LYS A 289 -10.31 -8.66 -4.23
C LYS A 289 -9.26 -9.47 -3.47
N GLN A 290 -9.30 -9.48 -2.13
CA GLN A 290 -8.18 -9.90 -1.28
C GLN A 290 -8.62 -10.76 -0.09
N SER A 291 -8.11 -11.99 -0.02
CA SER A 291 -7.78 -12.67 1.25
C SER A 291 -6.87 -13.87 0.97
N GLN A 292 -5.95 -14.20 1.87
CA GLN A 292 -4.96 -15.26 1.67
C GLN A 292 -4.80 -16.23 2.86
N VAL A 293 -5.26 -15.84 4.04
CA VAL A 293 -5.00 -16.55 5.32
C VAL A 293 -6.05 -17.64 5.63
N GLY A 294 -7.09 -17.79 4.80
CA GLY A 294 -8.15 -18.80 4.99
C GLY A 294 -7.87 -20.19 4.41
N SER A 295 -6.82 -20.34 3.60
CA SER A 295 -6.54 -21.58 2.85
C SER A 295 -6.08 -22.71 3.76
N GLU A 296 -4.96 -22.49 4.44
CA GLU A 296 -4.30 -23.49 5.29
C GLU A 296 -5.15 -23.86 6.49
N THR A 297 -5.86 -22.91 7.11
CA THR A 297 -6.73 -23.18 8.25
C THR A 297 -7.87 -24.14 7.91
N THR A 298 -8.57 -23.92 6.79
CA THR A 298 -9.66 -24.81 6.37
C THR A 298 -9.14 -26.17 5.91
N ALA A 299 -7.99 -26.21 5.23
CA ALA A 299 -7.31 -27.46 4.86
C ALA A 299 -6.90 -28.29 6.08
N LEU A 300 -6.29 -27.65 7.08
CA LEU A 300 -5.87 -28.30 8.33
C LEU A 300 -7.07 -28.88 9.08
N THR A 301 -8.16 -28.12 9.23
CA THR A 301 -9.40 -28.64 9.85
C THR A 301 -9.89 -29.91 9.15
N ALA A 302 -10.04 -29.88 7.81
CA ALA A 302 -10.46 -31.06 7.04
C ALA A 302 -9.51 -32.25 7.21
N SER A 303 -8.20 -31.99 7.30
CA SER A 303 -7.17 -33.03 7.47
C SER A 303 -7.23 -33.68 8.86
N TRP A 304 -7.39 -32.88 9.92
CA TRP A 304 -7.60 -33.36 11.28
C TRP A 304 -8.95 -34.08 11.42
N THR A 305 -10.02 -33.62 10.75
CA THR A 305 -11.31 -34.33 10.70
C THR A 305 -11.18 -35.71 10.05
N LEU A 306 -10.48 -35.84 8.91
CA LEU A 306 -10.29 -37.14 8.27
C LEU A 306 -9.40 -38.08 9.10
N MET A 307 -8.39 -37.56 9.81
CA MET A 307 -7.62 -38.34 10.79
C MET A 307 -8.51 -38.88 11.92
N LEU A 308 -9.39 -38.04 12.49
CA LEU A 308 -10.32 -38.43 13.55
C LEU A 308 -11.37 -39.44 13.04
N LEU A 309 -11.86 -39.28 11.81
CA LEU A 309 -12.77 -40.24 11.19
C LEU A 309 -12.11 -41.57 10.82
N ALA A 310 -10.80 -41.58 10.56
CA ALA A 310 -10.01 -42.79 10.38
C ALA A 310 -9.75 -43.55 11.70
N LEU A 311 -9.66 -42.82 12.82
CA LEU A 311 -9.61 -43.38 14.19
C LEU A 311 -10.97 -43.88 14.69
N HIS A 312 -12.06 -43.31 14.18
CA HIS A 312 -13.42 -43.64 14.60
C HIS A 312 -14.34 -44.02 13.42
N PRO A 313 -14.16 -45.21 12.80
CA PRO A 313 -14.96 -45.66 11.65
C PRO A 313 -16.48 -45.57 11.85
N LYS A 314 -16.98 -45.80 13.08
CA LYS A 314 -18.41 -45.65 13.42
C LYS A 314 -18.97 -44.25 13.11
N TRP A 315 -18.16 -43.19 13.19
CA TRP A 315 -18.56 -41.85 12.76
C TRP A 315 -18.48 -41.65 11.25
N GLN A 316 -17.54 -42.34 10.59
CA GLN A 316 -17.42 -42.38 9.14
C GLN A 316 -18.71 -42.94 8.52
N GLU A 317 -19.20 -44.08 9.03
CA GLU A 317 -20.45 -44.70 8.56
C GLU A 317 -21.70 -43.88 8.92
N ARG A 318 -21.79 -43.33 10.15
CA ARG A 318 -22.90 -42.45 10.54
C ARG A 318 -23.02 -41.23 9.62
N ILE A 319 -21.90 -40.66 9.17
CA ILE A 319 -21.90 -39.54 8.20
C ILE A 319 -22.31 -40.02 6.80
N ARG A 320 -21.86 -41.20 6.32
CA ARG A 320 -22.33 -41.74 5.03
C ARG A 320 -23.84 -41.97 5.01
N ALA A 321 -24.39 -42.56 6.08
CA ALA A 321 -25.82 -42.75 6.23
C ALA A 321 -26.59 -41.42 6.19
N GLU A 322 -26.15 -40.42 6.96
CA GLU A 322 -26.74 -39.07 6.92
C GLU A 322 -26.66 -38.41 5.54
N ILE A 323 -25.53 -38.55 4.83
CA ILE A 323 -25.39 -38.02 3.46
C ILE A 323 -26.38 -38.73 2.53
N SER A 324 -26.47 -40.07 2.57
CA SER A 324 -27.39 -40.83 1.72
C SER A 324 -28.86 -40.52 2.02
N GLU A 325 -29.23 -40.32 3.29
CA GLU A 325 -30.59 -39.96 3.71
C GLU A 325 -30.96 -38.52 3.28
N VAL A 326 -30.07 -37.56 3.55
CA VAL A 326 -30.34 -36.14 3.27
C VAL A 326 -30.20 -35.83 1.78
N CYS A 327 -29.26 -36.45 1.06
CA CYS A 327 -28.92 -36.11 -0.31
C CYS A 327 -29.35 -37.13 -1.38
N GLY A 328 -29.70 -38.35 -1.03
CA GLY A 328 -29.91 -39.43 -2.00
C GLY A 328 -28.60 -39.98 -2.58
N GLY A 329 -28.70 -40.66 -3.73
CA GLY A 329 -27.54 -41.24 -4.44
C GLY A 329 -26.64 -40.20 -5.12
N ASP A 330 -25.52 -40.68 -5.69
CA ASP A 330 -24.43 -39.83 -6.25
C ASP A 330 -24.92 -38.76 -7.25
N ASP A 331 -25.90 -39.08 -8.12
CA ASP A 331 -26.49 -38.13 -9.07
C ASP A 331 -27.22 -36.94 -8.39
N GLN A 332 -27.82 -37.19 -7.21
CA GLN A 332 -28.53 -36.16 -6.43
C GLN A 332 -27.61 -35.46 -5.42
N LEU A 333 -26.50 -36.09 -5.00
CA LEU A 333 -25.50 -35.52 -4.10
C LEU A 333 -24.99 -34.15 -4.60
N HIS A 334 -24.66 -34.06 -5.89
CA HIS A 334 -24.23 -32.82 -6.53
C HIS A 334 -25.27 -31.68 -6.46
N HIS A 335 -26.57 -31.99 -6.54
CA HIS A 335 -27.61 -30.98 -6.35
C HIS A 335 -27.82 -30.66 -4.86
N CYS A 336 -27.74 -31.68 -3.99
CA CYS A 336 -27.92 -31.54 -2.55
C CYS A 336 -26.89 -30.62 -1.90
N LEU A 337 -25.61 -30.76 -2.24
CA LEU A 337 -24.53 -29.98 -1.63
C LEU A 337 -24.53 -28.50 -2.04
N LYS A 338 -25.34 -28.13 -3.03
CA LYS A 338 -25.60 -26.74 -3.48
C LYS A 338 -26.74 -26.09 -2.71
N ASP A 339 -27.63 -26.88 -2.11
CA ASP A 339 -28.73 -26.41 -1.27
C ASP A 339 -28.27 -26.22 0.19
N THR A 340 -28.32 -24.99 0.70
CA THR A 340 -27.97 -24.70 2.11
C THR A 340 -28.90 -25.38 3.10
N ASP A 341 -30.16 -25.62 2.73
CA ASP A 341 -31.17 -26.09 3.65
C ASP A 341 -31.10 -27.62 3.77
N LYS A 342 -30.53 -28.28 2.75
CA LYS A 342 -29.97 -29.64 2.82
C LYS A 342 -28.65 -29.68 3.57
N LEU A 343 -27.66 -28.82 3.27
CA LEU A 343 -26.40 -28.76 4.03
C LEU A 343 -26.61 -28.51 5.54
N ASN A 344 -27.65 -27.77 5.92
CA ASN A 344 -28.02 -27.53 7.31
C ASN A 344 -28.65 -28.75 8.01
N LYS A 345 -29.17 -29.73 7.24
CA LYS A 345 -29.67 -31.01 7.77
C LYS A 345 -28.57 -32.04 8.03
N LEU A 346 -27.36 -31.85 7.48
CA LEU A 346 -26.16 -32.65 7.79
C LEU A 346 -25.66 -32.37 9.22
N LYS A 347 -26.38 -32.85 10.23
CA LYS A 347 -26.13 -32.61 11.66
C LYS A 347 -24.91 -33.37 12.17
N THR A 348 -24.81 -34.65 11.85
CA THR A 348 -23.73 -35.58 12.20
C THR A 348 -22.39 -35.08 11.68
N LEU A 349 -22.34 -34.69 10.40
CA LEU A 349 -21.15 -34.05 9.83
C LEU A 349 -20.83 -32.71 10.52
N THR A 350 -21.85 -31.92 10.89
CA THR A 350 -21.63 -30.68 11.67
C THR A 350 -21.02 -30.97 13.04
N MET A 351 -21.55 -31.95 13.78
CA MET A 351 -21.04 -32.35 15.10
C MET A 351 -19.57 -32.76 15.04
N VAL A 352 -19.21 -33.63 14.07
CA VAL A 352 -17.84 -34.08 13.86
C VAL A 352 -16.89 -32.94 13.48
N ILE A 353 -17.32 -31.98 12.65
CA ILE A 353 -16.50 -30.80 12.32
C ILE A 353 -16.25 -29.93 13.57
N GLN A 354 -17.26 -29.71 14.42
CA GLN A 354 -17.10 -28.92 15.64
C GLN A 354 -16.18 -29.63 16.66
N GLU A 355 -16.34 -30.94 16.87
CA GLU A 355 -15.45 -31.69 17.77
C GLU A 355 -14.01 -31.74 17.22
N SER A 356 -13.82 -31.86 15.91
CA SER A 356 -12.49 -31.75 15.27
C SER A 356 -11.84 -30.38 15.53
N LEU A 357 -12.64 -29.30 15.42
CA LEU A 357 -12.23 -27.93 15.76
C LEU A 357 -12.00 -27.73 17.27
N ARG A 358 -12.60 -28.55 18.15
CA ARG A 358 -12.29 -28.56 19.57
C ARG A 358 -10.87 -29.06 19.81
N PHE A 359 -10.55 -30.25 19.30
CA PHE A 359 -9.24 -30.92 19.50
C PHE A 359 -8.06 -30.24 18.80
N TYR A 360 -8.25 -29.82 17.55
CA TYR A 360 -7.19 -29.37 16.65
C TYR A 360 -7.53 -28.02 15.97
N ALA A 361 -7.96 -27.04 16.75
CA ALA A 361 -8.15 -25.66 16.30
C ALA A 361 -6.87 -25.14 15.59
N PRO A 362 -6.92 -24.78 14.28
CA PRO A 362 -5.72 -24.37 13.53
C PRO A 362 -5.03 -23.12 14.12
N SER A 363 -5.82 -22.23 14.71
CA SER A 363 -5.35 -21.08 15.49
C SER A 363 -5.41 -21.40 16.99
N VAL A 364 -4.26 -21.58 17.62
CA VAL A 364 -4.16 -22.03 19.04
C VAL A 364 -4.15 -20.88 20.04
N LEU A 365 -3.77 -19.67 19.63
CA LEU A 365 -3.56 -18.52 20.49
C LEU A 365 -4.31 -17.30 19.99
N VAL A 366 -5.10 -16.68 20.87
CA VAL A 366 -5.73 -15.37 20.62
C VAL A 366 -5.10 -14.34 21.54
N SER A 367 -4.65 -13.22 20.97
CA SER A 367 -4.07 -12.10 21.74
C SER A 367 -4.76 -10.78 21.45
N ARG A 368 -4.86 -9.92 22.46
CA ARG A 368 -5.38 -8.55 22.39
C ARG A 368 -4.44 -7.55 23.09
N GLU A 369 -4.38 -6.31 22.63
CA GLU A 369 -3.72 -5.19 23.31
C GLU A 369 -4.80 -4.20 23.79
N ALA A 370 -4.80 -3.87 25.09
CA ALA A 370 -5.66 -2.84 25.65
C ALA A 370 -5.21 -1.46 25.11
N LEU A 371 -6.01 -0.89 24.20
CA LEU A 371 -5.68 0.36 23.49
C LEU A 371 -5.93 1.60 24.37
N GLU A 372 -6.87 1.52 25.30
CA GLU A 372 -7.08 2.44 26.42
C GLU A 372 -7.14 1.66 27.75
N LYS A 373 -7.59 2.28 28.86
CA LYS A 373 -7.93 1.54 30.09
C LYS A 373 -9.26 0.80 29.85
N VAL A 374 -9.29 -0.50 30.07
CA VAL A 374 -10.47 -1.35 29.84
C VAL A 374 -10.92 -1.96 31.17
N ARG A 375 -12.23 -2.09 31.40
CA ARG A 375 -12.78 -2.83 32.55
C ARG A 375 -13.37 -4.15 32.07
N LEU A 376 -13.01 -5.26 32.71
CA LEU A 376 -13.48 -6.61 32.41
C LEU A 376 -14.07 -7.21 33.70
N GLY A 377 -15.40 -7.22 33.83
CA GLY A 377 -16.03 -7.46 35.13
C GLY A 377 -15.51 -6.44 36.16
N ASP A 378 -14.85 -6.91 37.21
CA ASP A 378 -14.24 -6.05 38.24
C ASP A 378 -12.75 -5.75 38.02
N LEU A 379 -12.15 -6.25 36.93
CA LEU A 379 -10.74 -6.03 36.61
C LEU A 379 -10.52 -4.78 35.75
N ASP A 380 -9.90 -3.76 36.35
CA ASP A 380 -9.26 -2.64 35.68
C ASP A 380 -7.96 -3.10 34.98
N VAL A 381 -8.01 -3.20 33.65
CA VAL A 381 -6.87 -3.54 32.79
C VAL A 381 -6.19 -2.25 32.28
N PRO A 382 -4.92 -1.98 32.63
CA PRO A 382 -4.20 -0.82 32.12
C PRO A 382 -3.92 -0.85 30.62
N LYS A 383 -3.93 0.34 30.01
CA LYS A 383 -3.49 0.58 28.63
C LYS A 383 -2.11 0.00 28.35
N GLY A 384 -2.01 -0.81 27.30
CA GLY A 384 -0.78 -1.49 26.88
C GLY A 384 -0.53 -2.86 27.53
N VAL A 385 -1.48 -3.40 28.30
CA VAL A 385 -1.49 -4.82 28.68
C VAL A 385 -1.89 -5.69 27.49
N HIS A 386 -1.23 -6.84 27.36
CA HIS A 386 -1.49 -7.84 26.34
C HIS A 386 -2.28 -9.01 26.93
N ILE A 387 -3.57 -9.09 26.61
CA ILE A 387 -4.43 -10.18 27.06
C ILE A 387 -4.19 -11.38 26.14
N TRP A 388 -3.90 -12.55 26.72
CA TRP A 388 -3.57 -13.79 26.01
C TRP A 388 -4.54 -14.90 26.42
N THR A 389 -5.13 -15.57 25.44
CA THR A 389 -6.12 -16.63 25.61
C THR A 389 -5.69 -17.82 24.75
N PHE A 390 -5.41 -18.95 25.39
CA PHE A 390 -4.93 -20.15 24.72
C PHE A 390 -6.09 -21.13 24.51
N ILE A 391 -6.49 -21.31 23.26
CA ILE A 391 -7.71 -22.03 22.86
C ILE A 391 -7.69 -23.50 23.31
N PRO A 392 -6.60 -24.27 23.14
CA PRO A 392 -6.57 -25.69 23.51
C PRO A 392 -6.83 -25.98 24.99
N THR A 393 -6.36 -25.15 25.92
CA THR A 393 -6.68 -25.30 27.36
C THR A 393 -8.19 -25.20 27.57
N LEU A 394 -8.81 -24.15 27.01
CA LEU A 394 -10.25 -23.87 27.13
C LEU A 394 -11.13 -24.88 26.39
N HIS A 395 -10.60 -25.52 25.36
CA HIS A 395 -11.24 -26.59 24.62
C HIS A 395 -11.11 -27.97 25.29
N ARG A 396 -10.28 -28.11 26.33
CA ARG A 396 -10.03 -29.37 27.06
C ARG A 396 -10.25 -29.27 28.58
N ASP A 397 -10.62 -28.10 29.07
CA ASP A 397 -10.95 -27.84 30.48
C ASP A 397 -12.05 -28.80 31.00
N PRO A 398 -11.73 -29.72 31.93
CA PRO A 398 -12.72 -30.66 32.47
C PRO A 398 -13.83 -29.98 33.29
N GLU A 399 -13.60 -28.79 33.86
CA GLU A 399 -14.67 -28.05 34.55
C GLU A 399 -15.75 -27.53 33.60
N ASN A 400 -15.40 -27.36 32.31
CA ASN A 400 -16.28 -26.86 31.26
C ASN A 400 -16.86 -27.97 30.37
N TRP A 401 -16.04 -28.96 30.02
CA TRP A 401 -16.39 -30.04 29.08
C TRP A 401 -16.74 -31.38 29.74
N GLY A 402 -16.47 -31.55 31.04
CA GLY A 402 -16.68 -32.81 31.76
C GLY A 402 -15.40 -33.66 31.90
N PRO A 403 -15.44 -34.77 32.65
CA PRO A 403 -14.27 -35.63 32.88
C PRO A 403 -13.78 -36.32 31.59
N ASP A 404 -14.67 -36.47 30.61
CA ASP A 404 -14.43 -37.01 29.26
C ASP A 404 -13.87 -35.95 28.28
N ALA A 405 -13.30 -34.84 28.78
CA ALA A 405 -12.86 -33.72 27.95
C ALA A 405 -11.79 -34.10 26.90
N ASP A 406 -10.90 -35.05 27.16
CA ASP A 406 -9.92 -35.52 26.17
C ASP A 406 -10.45 -36.67 25.27
N GLU A 407 -11.71 -37.09 25.40
CA GLU A 407 -12.39 -38.04 24.50
C GLU A 407 -13.04 -37.34 23.28
N PHE A 408 -12.94 -37.96 22.10
CA PHE A 408 -13.61 -37.48 20.88
C PHE A 408 -15.09 -37.87 20.87
N LYS A 409 -15.97 -36.92 21.21
CA LYS A 409 -17.39 -37.16 21.49
C LYS A 409 -18.30 -36.15 20.78
N PRO A 410 -18.52 -36.31 19.45
CA PRO A 410 -19.34 -35.40 18.66
C PRO A 410 -20.76 -35.14 19.18
N GLU A 411 -21.40 -36.08 19.90
CA GLU A 411 -22.76 -35.88 20.45
C GLU A 411 -22.88 -34.63 21.35
N ARG A 412 -21.78 -34.11 21.90
CA ARG A 412 -21.72 -32.82 22.59
C ARG A 412 -22.42 -31.71 21.79
N PHE A 413 -22.28 -31.71 20.46
CA PHE A 413 -22.82 -30.68 19.58
C PHE A 413 -24.21 -30.99 19.01
N ALA A 414 -24.93 -32.01 19.52
CA ALA A 414 -26.25 -32.42 19.01
C ALA A 414 -27.30 -31.30 19.06
N ASN A 415 -27.32 -30.53 20.16
CA ASN A 415 -28.17 -29.34 20.34
C ASN A 415 -27.46 -28.04 19.89
N GLY A 416 -26.32 -28.17 19.21
CA GLY A 416 -25.50 -27.05 18.75
C GLY A 416 -24.52 -26.49 19.80
N VAL A 417 -23.76 -25.49 19.37
CA VAL A 417 -22.62 -24.93 20.13
C VAL A 417 -23.03 -24.27 21.46
N SER A 418 -24.28 -23.81 21.58
CA SER A 418 -24.83 -23.18 22.79
C SER A 418 -25.03 -24.13 23.97
N GLU A 419 -25.04 -25.45 23.74
CA GLU A 419 -25.30 -26.47 24.77
C GLU A 419 -24.14 -27.47 24.92
N ALA A 420 -23.10 -27.37 24.08
CA ALA A 420 -22.01 -28.35 24.02
C ALA A 420 -21.04 -28.34 25.22
N CYS A 421 -21.06 -27.29 26.03
CA CYS A 421 -20.28 -27.17 27.26
C CYS A 421 -20.91 -26.16 28.23
N LYS A 422 -20.52 -26.23 29.51
CA LYS A 422 -21.04 -25.41 30.62
C LYS A 422 -20.93 -23.90 30.38
N TYR A 423 -19.92 -23.46 29.65
CA TYR A 423 -19.63 -22.08 29.30
C TYR A 423 -19.34 -21.94 27.79
N PRO A 424 -20.38 -21.84 26.93
CA PRO A 424 -20.23 -21.83 25.47
C PRO A 424 -19.31 -20.74 24.89
N GLN A 425 -18.99 -19.69 25.64
CA GLN A 425 -17.99 -18.68 25.26
C GLN A 425 -16.54 -19.17 25.30
N ALA A 426 -16.25 -20.30 25.97
CA ALA A 426 -14.93 -20.94 25.97
C ALA A 426 -14.64 -21.67 24.65
N TYR A 427 -15.67 -22.13 23.93
CA TYR A 427 -15.53 -22.69 22.59
C TYR A 427 -15.38 -21.58 21.54
N MET A 428 -14.19 -21.45 20.95
CA MET A 428 -13.82 -20.32 20.10
C MET A 428 -12.81 -20.65 18.98
N PRO A 429 -12.97 -21.75 18.21
CA PRO A 429 -12.01 -22.09 17.14
C PRO A 429 -11.86 -21.01 16.06
N PHE A 430 -12.88 -20.17 15.89
CA PHE A 430 -12.89 -19.01 15.00
C PHE A 430 -12.55 -17.67 15.71
N GLY A 431 -12.03 -17.72 16.94
CA GLY A 431 -11.84 -16.57 17.81
C GLY A 431 -13.13 -16.06 18.45
N TYR A 432 -13.09 -14.86 19.05
CA TYR A 432 -14.20 -14.33 19.85
C TYR A 432 -14.48 -12.83 19.63
N GLY A 433 -15.70 -12.45 20.03
CA GLY A 433 -16.19 -11.07 20.13
C GLY A 433 -16.24 -10.35 18.79
N SER A 434 -16.04 -9.03 18.84
CA SER A 434 -15.96 -8.16 17.66
C SER A 434 -14.94 -8.60 16.60
N ARG A 435 -13.95 -9.42 16.97
CA ARG A 435 -12.89 -9.98 16.11
C ARG A 435 -13.05 -11.47 15.75
N LEU A 436 -14.26 -12.04 15.89
CA LEU A 436 -14.62 -13.35 15.34
C LEU A 436 -14.27 -13.45 13.84
N CYS A 437 -13.79 -14.63 13.41
CA CYS A 437 -13.30 -14.86 12.05
C CYS A 437 -14.35 -14.58 10.99
N ILE A 438 -14.00 -13.68 10.07
CA ILE A 438 -14.87 -13.24 8.98
C ILE A 438 -15.21 -14.37 8.00
N GLY A 439 -14.32 -15.35 7.85
CA GLY A 439 -14.46 -16.49 6.95
C GLY A 439 -15.17 -17.70 7.55
N GLN A 440 -15.73 -17.63 8.76
CA GLN A 440 -16.35 -18.77 9.43
C GLN A 440 -17.43 -19.45 8.58
N THR A 441 -18.35 -18.67 7.98
CA THR A 441 -19.42 -19.19 7.11
C THR A 441 -18.85 -19.95 5.91
N PHE A 442 -17.88 -19.35 5.20
CA PHE A 442 -17.24 -19.91 4.02
C PHE A 442 -16.48 -21.20 4.37
N SER A 443 -15.71 -21.19 5.46
CA SER A 443 -14.96 -22.35 5.94
C SER A 443 -15.89 -23.51 6.32
N MET A 444 -16.99 -23.25 7.04
CA MET A 444 -17.97 -24.29 7.39
C MET A 444 -18.71 -24.87 6.17
N VAL A 445 -19.06 -24.05 5.18
CA VAL A 445 -19.68 -24.53 3.92
C VAL A 445 -18.68 -25.34 3.11
N GLN A 446 -17.45 -24.85 2.94
CA GLN A 446 -16.36 -25.55 2.25
C GLN A 446 -16.06 -26.90 2.91
N LEU A 447 -15.99 -26.96 4.25
CA LEU A 447 -15.78 -28.20 5.00
C LEU A 447 -16.91 -29.21 4.74
N LYS A 448 -18.17 -28.77 4.78
CA LYS A 448 -19.32 -29.66 4.51
C LYS A 448 -19.30 -30.22 3.09
N ILE A 449 -19.09 -29.38 2.08
CA ILE A 449 -19.05 -29.82 0.67
C ILE A 449 -17.89 -30.80 0.46
N VAL A 450 -16.66 -30.42 0.84
CA VAL A 450 -15.47 -31.24 0.63
C VAL A 450 -15.57 -32.57 1.37
N LEU A 451 -15.93 -32.58 2.66
CA LEU A 451 -16.03 -33.81 3.44
C LEU A 451 -17.18 -34.71 2.95
N SER A 452 -18.31 -34.16 2.50
CA SER A 452 -19.42 -34.98 2.00
C SER A 452 -19.05 -35.75 0.72
N LEU A 453 -18.49 -35.04 -0.27
CA LEU A 453 -17.99 -35.66 -1.51
C LEU A 453 -16.86 -36.67 -1.26
N THR A 454 -16.02 -36.39 -0.26
CA THR A 454 -14.88 -37.25 0.10
C THR A 454 -15.35 -38.53 0.78
N LEU A 455 -16.31 -38.44 1.70
CA LEU A 455 -16.79 -39.57 2.49
C LEU A 455 -17.81 -40.44 1.75
N SER A 456 -18.60 -39.89 0.80
CA SER A 456 -19.47 -40.72 -0.03
C SER A 456 -18.68 -41.67 -0.94
N LYS A 457 -17.52 -41.23 -1.43
CA LYS A 457 -16.70 -41.97 -2.42
C LYS A 457 -15.56 -42.80 -1.85
N PHE A 458 -15.07 -42.48 -0.65
CA PHE A 458 -13.86 -43.11 -0.10
C PHE A 458 -14.00 -43.47 1.38
N SER A 459 -13.28 -44.51 1.79
CA SER A 459 -13.06 -44.87 3.19
C SER A 459 -11.61 -44.68 3.61
N PHE A 460 -11.42 -44.34 4.89
CA PHE A 460 -10.15 -43.87 5.45
C PHE A 460 -9.77 -44.68 6.69
N ALA A 461 -8.51 -45.12 6.73
CA ALA A 461 -7.85 -45.66 7.91
C ALA A 461 -6.52 -44.93 8.14
N LEU A 462 -5.96 -44.96 9.35
CA LEU A 462 -4.60 -44.47 9.58
C LEU A 462 -3.59 -45.36 8.85
N SER A 463 -2.53 -44.74 8.31
CA SER A 463 -1.36 -45.50 7.85
C SER A 463 -0.52 -45.95 9.05
N PRO A 464 0.03 -47.18 9.06
CA PRO A 464 1.08 -47.60 9.99
C PRO A 464 2.30 -46.66 10.01
N ASN A 465 2.53 -45.91 8.92
CA ASN A 465 3.63 -44.96 8.76
C ASN A 465 3.32 -43.57 9.35
N TYR A 466 2.17 -43.38 10.02
CA TYR A 466 1.75 -42.10 10.60
C TYR A 466 2.34 -41.87 12.00
N GLN A 467 2.93 -40.69 12.23
CA GLN A 467 3.45 -40.28 13.54
C GLN A 467 2.72 -39.03 14.02
N HIS A 468 1.97 -39.14 15.13
CA HIS A 468 1.23 -38.00 15.68
C HIS A 468 2.17 -37.02 16.40
N SER A 469 2.61 -35.99 15.70
CA SER A 469 3.42 -34.91 16.27
C SER A 469 2.89 -33.55 15.79
N PRO A 470 1.92 -32.95 16.51
CA PRO A 470 1.51 -31.57 16.27
C PRO A 470 2.64 -30.59 16.64
N VAL A 471 2.85 -29.58 15.81
CA VAL A 471 3.81 -28.49 16.05
C VAL A 471 3.18 -27.13 15.75
N TYR A 472 3.57 -26.11 16.50
CA TYR A 472 3.09 -24.75 16.29
C TYR A 472 4.08 -23.91 15.47
N LYS A 473 3.73 -23.62 14.21
CA LYS A 473 4.40 -22.64 13.35
C LYS A 473 3.38 -21.58 12.93
N MET A 474 2.94 -20.74 13.88
CA MET A 474 1.82 -19.77 13.74
C MET A 474 0.43 -20.41 13.57
N LEU A 475 0.34 -21.56 12.91
CA LEU A 475 -0.78 -22.49 12.94
C LEU A 475 -0.37 -23.82 13.59
N LEU A 476 -1.35 -24.64 13.97
CA LEU A 476 -1.14 -26.03 14.40
C LEU A 476 -0.97 -26.94 13.18
N LEU A 477 0.24 -27.45 12.96
CA LEU A 477 0.61 -28.27 11.80
C LEU A 477 0.98 -29.70 12.23
N PRO A 478 0.69 -30.72 11.41
CA PRO A 478 1.30 -32.04 11.56
C PRO A 478 2.77 -31.99 11.12
N LYS A 479 3.72 -32.24 12.03
CA LYS A 479 5.18 -32.17 11.79
C LYS A 479 5.62 -33.08 10.64
N HIS A 480 5.01 -34.26 10.53
CA HIS A 480 5.37 -35.34 9.59
C HIS A 480 4.29 -35.59 8.52
N GLY A 481 3.33 -34.66 8.40
CA GLY A 481 2.11 -34.86 7.59
C GLY A 481 1.11 -35.84 8.20
N ILE A 482 -0.12 -35.84 7.73
CA ILE A 482 -1.17 -36.82 8.11
C ILE A 482 -1.25 -37.88 7.02
N LYS A 483 -0.79 -39.10 7.32
CA LYS A 483 -0.81 -40.23 6.39
C LYS A 483 -2.05 -41.09 6.59
N LEU A 484 -2.90 -41.17 5.57
CA LEU A 484 -4.11 -42.00 5.56
C LEU A 484 -4.03 -43.05 4.46
N LEU A 485 -4.54 -44.24 4.74
CA LEU A 485 -4.88 -45.24 3.74
C LEU A 485 -6.29 -44.96 3.22
N VAL A 486 -6.43 -44.89 1.90
CA VAL A 486 -7.69 -44.58 1.21
C VAL A 486 -8.13 -45.78 0.39
N ARG A 487 -9.38 -46.19 0.53
CA ARG A 487 -10.05 -47.20 -0.32
C ARG A 487 -11.29 -46.59 -0.96
N ARG A 488 -11.77 -47.19 -2.06
CA ARG A 488 -13.06 -46.81 -2.65
C ARG A 488 -14.19 -47.25 -1.71
N ASN A 489 -15.25 -46.46 -1.64
CA ASN A 489 -16.53 -46.91 -1.13
C ASN A 489 -17.31 -47.51 -2.31
N ASP A 490 -17.40 -48.84 -2.37
CA ASP A 490 -18.06 -49.60 -3.45
C ASP A 490 -19.46 -50.10 -3.08
N GLY A 491 -19.89 -49.96 -1.82
CA GLY A 491 -21.26 -50.19 -1.37
C GLY A 491 -21.62 -51.66 -1.12
N SER A 492 -20.66 -52.57 -1.25
CA SER A 492 -20.77 -53.97 -0.85
C SER A 492 -20.29 -54.20 0.59
N ASP A 493 -20.89 -55.15 1.29
CA ASP A 493 -20.59 -55.44 2.70
C ASP A 493 -19.11 -55.75 2.98
N GLY A 494 -18.59 -55.16 4.05
CA GLY A 494 -17.19 -55.28 4.45
C GLY A 494 -16.86 -54.51 5.72
N GLY A 495 -17.49 -54.89 6.85
CA GLY A 495 -17.19 -54.29 8.15
C GLY A 495 -15.72 -54.51 8.52
N ILE A 496 -14.97 -53.44 8.76
CA ILE A 496 -13.55 -53.51 9.13
C ILE A 496 -13.42 -54.03 10.55
N ASP A 497 -13.08 -55.32 10.68
CA ASP A 497 -12.44 -55.84 11.88
C ASP A 497 -10.94 -55.48 11.86
N ASN A 498 -10.37 -55.16 13.02
CA ASN A 498 -9.00 -54.64 13.15
C ASN A 498 -7.97 -55.75 13.46
N GLY A 499 -8.23 -56.99 13.03
CA GLY A 499 -7.39 -58.16 13.35
C GLY A 499 -6.08 -58.23 12.56
N ASP A 500 -6.15 -58.32 11.23
CA ASP A 500 -5.03 -58.77 10.40
C ASP A 500 -4.21 -57.63 9.78
N ILE A 501 -3.36 -57.00 10.60
CA ILE A 501 -2.21 -56.19 10.12
C ILE A 501 -0.90 -56.58 10.84
N ASN A 502 -0.70 -57.89 10.99
CA ASN A 502 0.62 -58.50 11.10
C ASN A 502 0.85 -59.37 9.84
N GLU A 503 2.11 -59.66 9.53
CA GLU A 503 2.53 -60.49 8.37
C GLU A 503 2.16 -59.99 6.96
N ARG A 504 2.98 -59.06 6.44
CA ARG A 504 3.65 -59.22 5.13
C ARG A 504 4.79 -58.22 4.97
N GLU A 505 5.95 -58.71 4.58
CA GLU A 505 7.18 -57.92 4.47
C GLU A 505 7.38 -57.30 3.09
N SER A 506 8.20 -56.24 3.06
CA SER A 506 9.06 -55.80 1.95
C SER A 506 8.52 -55.87 0.51
N PHE A 507 8.21 -54.70 -0.06
CA PHE A 507 8.59 -54.40 -1.45
C PHE A 507 9.21 -53.02 -1.54
N ILE A 508 10.39 -52.95 -2.18
CA ILE A 508 11.12 -51.70 -2.46
C ILE A 508 10.85 -51.33 -3.92
N LEU A 509 10.46 -50.08 -4.17
CA LEU A 509 10.53 -49.47 -5.49
C LEU A 509 11.18 -48.10 -5.39
N GLU A 510 12.33 -47.97 -6.05
CA GLU A 510 13.08 -46.71 -6.12
C GLU A 510 12.36 -45.72 -7.04
N GLY A 511 12.21 -44.48 -6.58
CA GLY A 511 11.52 -43.42 -7.32
C GLY A 511 11.85 -42.05 -6.74
N GLY A 512 12.99 -41.48 -7.15
CA GLY A 512 13.62 -40.35 -6.50
C GLY A 512 12.71 -39.14 -6.27
N VAL A 513 12.36 -38.89 -5.02
CA VAL A 513 11.90 -37.59 -4.53
C VAL A 513 13.14 -36.82 -4.07
N VAL A 514 13.26 -35.54 -4.48
CA VAL A 514 14.38 -34.70 -4.05
C VAL A 514 14.21 -34.34 -2.57
N ASP A 515 15.00 -34.99 -1.72
CA ASP A 515 15.12 -34.61 -0.31
C ASP A 515 15.77 -33.24 -0.18
N MET A 516 15.14 -32.35 0.59
CA MET A 516 15.77 -31.14 1.09
C MET A 516 16.36 -31.44 2.46
N THR A 517 17.52 -32.10 2.48
CA THR A 517 18.36 -32.25 3.67
C THR A 517 18.65 -30.87 4.26
N ILE A 518 18.41 -30.72 5.56
CA ILE A 518 18.70 -29.48 6.30
C ILE A 518 20.20 -29.46 6.63
N ASP A 519 20.89 -28.38 6.26
CA ASP A 519 22.34 -28.24 6.45
C ASP A 519 22.80 -28.45 7.90
N GLU A 520 23.89 -29.21 8.09
CA GLU A 520 24.52 -29.40 9.40
C GLU A 520 25.26 -28.14 9.92
N ASP A 521 25.47 -27.13 9.07
CA ASP A 521 26.15 -25.86 9.37
C ASP A 521 25.51 -25.07 10.53
N LEU A 522 24.28 -25.38 10.92
CA LEU A 522 23.64 -24.77 12.09
C LEU A 522 24.25 -25.18 13.44
N LYS A 523 25.06 -26.25 13.51
CA LYS A 523 25.76 -26.64 14.75
C LYS A 523 27.05 -25.82 14.96
N SER A 524 27.85 -25.61 13.92
CA SER A 524 29.15 -24.91 14.02
C SER A 524 28.99 -23.45 14.46
N LEU A 525 28.01 -22.74 13.91
CA LEU A 525 27.73 -21.33 14.19
C LEU A 525 27.43 -21.04 15.68
N SER A 526 27.06 -22.05 16.46
CA SER A 526 26.82 -21.91 17.90
C SER A 526 28.10 -21.74 18.74
N ALA A 527 29.24 -22.26 18.28
CA ALA A 527 30.49 -22.24 19.03
C ALA A 527 31.20 -20.87 18.94
N ASP A 528 31.33 -20.32 17.74
CA ASP A 528 32.08 -19.07 17.50
C ASP A 528 31.43 -17.83 18.11
N ILE A 529 30.10 -17.81 18.22
CA ILE A 529 29.36 -16.74 18.91
C ILE A 529 29.64 -16.77 20.42
N ILE A 530 29.72 -17.96 21.03
CA ILE A 530 30.06 -18.14 22.45
C ILE A 530 31.54 -17.84 22.73
N SER A 531 32.42 -18.11 21.76
CA SER A 531 33.83 -17.67 21.78
C SER A 531 33.93 -16.14 21.79
N THR A 532 33.32 -15.48 20.81
CA THR A 532 33.42 -14.02 20.59
C THR A 532 32.90 -13.19 21.77
N ILE A 533 31.82 -13.63 22.41
CA ILE A 533 31.19 -12.89 23.53
C ILE A 533 32.04 -12.93 24.82
N LYS A 534 32.90 -13.96 25.01
CA LYS A 534 33.76 -14.06 26.20
C LYS A 534 34.97 -13.12 26.20
N GLY A 535 35.30 -12.49 25.06
CA GLY A 535 36.46 -11.61 24.93
C GLY A 535 36.28 -10.16 25.41
N LEU A 536 35.05 -9.75 25.78
CA LEU A 536 34.71 -8.33 25.97
C LEU A 536 34.71 -7.82 27.43
N PHE A 537 34.91 -8.69 28.43
CA PHE A 537 34.95 -8.28 29.85
C PHE A 537 36.04 -9.00 30.66
N TRP A 538 36.99 -8.22 31.13
CA TRP A 538 37.97 -8.48 32.21
C TRP A 538 37.85 -7.24 33.14
N THR A 539 37.93 -7.27 34.47
CA THR A 539 38.73 -8.06 35.43
C THR A 539 37.95 -8.25 36.77
N PRO A 540 38.54 -8.65 37.93
CA PRO A 540 39.12 -9.97 38.23
C PRO A 540 38.60 -10.62 39.55
N ASN A 541 39.13 -11.80 39.89
CA ASN A 541 39.30 -12.45 41.22
C ASN A 541 38.48 -13.73 41.56
N VAL A 542 39.23 -14.84 41.74
CA VAL A 542 39.22 -15.78 42.90
C VAL A 542 38.00 -16.72 43.12
N PRO A 543 38.18 -18.05 43.34
CA PRO A 543 39.28 -18.95 42.95
C PRO A 543 38.83 -20.34 42.40
N GLU A 544 39.85 -21.17 42.13
CA GLU A 544 39.94 -22.64 41.97
C GLU A 544 38.73 -23.56 42.25
N GLY A 545 38.61 -24.65 41.46
CA GLY A 545 37.87 -25.85 41.87
C GLY A 545 37.65 -26.94 40.81
N ILE A 546 38.29 -28.11 41.02
CA ILE A 546 37.99 -29.45 40.44
C ILE A 546 38.51 -29.75 39.01
N ARG A 547 39.13 -30.93 38.88
CA ARG A 547 39.63 -31.57 37.64
C ARG A 547 38.68 -32.68 37.18
N TYR A 548 38.74 -33.03 35.88
CA TYR A 548 38.71 -34.38 35.25
C TYR A 548 38.33 -34.17 33.76
N GLY A 549 38.87 -34.89 32.78
CA GLY A 549 39.97 -35.86 32.77
C GLY A 549 39.80 -36.86 31.62
N HIS A 550 40.86 -37.10 30.83
CA HIS A 550 40.96 -38.13 29.76
C HIS A 550 40.05 -37.92 28.51
N SER A 551 40.36 -38.46 27.31
CA SER A 551 41.67 -38.79 26.68
C SER A 551 41.47 -39.23 25.21
N PHE A 552 42.44 -38.88 24.31
CA PHE A 552 42.74 -39.59 23.04
C PHE A 552 41.63 -39.47 21.95
N GLN A 553 41.77 -39.73 20.64
CA GLN A 553 42.85 -39.92 19.62
C GLN A 553 42.17 -39.82 18.21
N HIS A 554 42.78 -39.82 17.00
CA HIS A 554 44.15 -39.85 16.49
C HIS A 554 44.17 -39.26 15.04
N CYS A 555 45.32 -38.75 14.56
CA CYS A 555 45.73 -38.70 13.12
C CYS A 555 44.91 -37.81 12.13
N THR A 556 45.41 -37.38 10.95
CA THR A 556 46.77 -37.15 10.40
C THR A 556 46.67 -36.21 9.19
N GLY A 557 47.67 -35.37 8.92
CA GLY A 557 47.84 -34.75 7.59
C GLY A 557 48.49 -33.36 7.56
N THR A 558 49.75 -33.28 7.12
CA THR A 558 50.35 -32.04 6.55
C THR A 558 51.15 -32.46 5.31
N PRO A 559 51.19 -31.62 4.25
CA PRO A 559 52.28 -30.63 4.12
C PRO A 559 51.72 -29.22 3.83
N LYS A 560 52.34 -28.06 4.16
CA LYS A 560 53.75 -27.66 4.33
C LYS A 560 54.52 -27.45 3.01
N ILE A 561 54.60 -26.20 2.50
CA ILE A 561 55.86 -25.49 2.13
C ILE A 561 55.64 -24.16 1.37
N GLU A 562 56.34 -23.13 1.86
CA GLU A 562 56.89 -21.89 1.25
C GLU A 562 56.12 -20.98 0.24
N VAL A 563 56.33 -19.67 0.45
CA VAL A 563 56.02 -18.57 -0.46
C VAL A 563 57.32 -18.04 -1.09
N ARG A 564 57.37 -17.92 -2.42
CA ARG A 564 58.38 -17.12 -3.13
C ARG A 564 57.81 -16.51 -4.42
N MET A 565 58.03 -15.21 -4.63
CA MET A 565 57.87 -14.56 -5.94
C MET A 565 59.02 -14.94 -6.87
N PRO A 566 58.83 -14.88 -8.21
CA PRO A 566 59.48 -13.79 -8.95
C PRO A 566 58.61 -13.16 -10.06
N MET A 567 59.25 -12.41 -10.97
CA MET A 567 58.67 -11.32 -11.77
C MET A 567 58.69 -11.56 -13.30
N SER A 568 57.66 -11.07 -14.00
CA SER A 568 57.72 -10.37 -15.31
C SER A 568 57.93 -11.14 -16.65
N LEU A 569 57.99 -10.34 -17.74
CA LEU A 569 58.25 -10.66 -19.17
C LEU A 569 57.00 -11.16 -19.95
N ILE A 570 56.76 -10.90 -21.26
CA ILE A 570 57.39 -10.13 -22.39
C ILE A 570 56.32 -10.07 -23.54
N ARG A 571 56.16 -9.21 -24.58
CA ARG A 571 56.67 -7.99 -25.31
C ARG A 571 55.39 -7.36 -25.98
N ARG A 572 55.26 -6.29 -26.79
CA ARG A 572 55.97 -5.12 -27.41
C ARG A 572 54.82 -4.12 -27.84
N GLY A 573 54.95 -2.98 -28.53
CA GLY A 573 56.06 -2.16 -29.05
C GLY A 573 55.63 -1.32 -30.30
N LEU A 574 56.30 -0.18 -30.58
CA LEU A 574 56.12 0.75 -31.73
C LEU A 574 54.91 1.73 -31.59
N GLN A 575 55.07 3.07 -31.48
CA GLN A 575 55.45 4.16 -32.45
C GLN A 575 54.20 4.86 -33.06
N MET A 576 54.08 6.17 -33.32
CA MET A 576 54.85 7.44 -33.09
C MET A 576 53.82 8.49 -32.53
N GLY A 577 54.10 9.66 -31.93
CA GLY A 577 54.98 10.80 -32.30
C GLY A 577 54.31 11.73 -33.33
N SER A 578 54.31 13.08 -33.28
CA SER A 578 54.52 14.14 -32.27
C SER A 578 54.35 15.53 -32.93
N GLN A 579 54.24 16.65 -32.16
CA GLN A 579 54.47 18.05 -32.62
C GLN A 579 53.40 18.67 -33.58
N LYS A 580 53.21 20.00 -33.75
CA LYS A 580 53.81 21.24 -33.17
C LYS A 580 52.93 22.50 -33.44
N HIS A 581 53.05 23.54 -32.58
CA HIS A 581 52.87 25.00 -32.85
C HIS A 581 51.55 25.51 -33.50
N ALA A 582 51.12 26.78 -33.46
CA ALA A 582 51.32 27.98 -32.61
C ALA A 582 50.08 28.91 -32.86
N SER A 583 49.91 30.20 -32.53
CA SER A 583 50.74 31.35 -32.09
C SER A 583 49.89 32.34 -31.26
N ILE A 584 50.40 33.56 -30.99
CA ILE A 584 49.66 34.74 -30.45
C ILE A 584 50.05 35.97 -31.30
N PRO A 585 49.24 37.04 -31.40
CA PRO A 585 49.53 38.31 -30.67
C PRO A 585 48.31 38.82 -29.87
N ASN A 586 48.46 39.38 -28.65
CA ASN A 586 48.86 40.76 -28.28
C ASN A 586 47.82 41.82 -28.70
N HIS A 587 47.49 42.89 -27.95
CA HIS A 587 48.21 43.73 -26.95
C HIS A 587 47.20 44.24 -25.87
N THR A 588 47.49 44.79 -24.68
CA THR A 588 48.70 44.99 -23.82
C THR A 588 48.28 45.46 -22.40
N CYS A 589 49.15 45.27 -21.40
CA CYS A 589 49.29 46.09 -20.15
C CYS A 589 48.18 46.03 -19.07
N HIS A 590 48.45 46.24 -17.76
CA HIS A 590 49.68 46.69 -17.05
C HIS A 590 49.88 45.98 -15.68
N LEU A 591 51.15 45.82 -15.26
CA LEU A 591 51.71 45.77 -13.87
C LEU A 591 51.18 44.74 -12.83
N VAL A 592 51.98 44.14 -11.92
CA VAL A 592 53.46 44.04 -11.80
C VAL A 592 53.87 42.80 -10.95
N SER A 593 55.18 42.54 -10.81
CA SER A 593 55.90 41.45 -10.08
C SER A 593 55.33 40.93 -8.75
N GLY A 594 55.67 39.71 -8.28
CA GLY A 594 56.59 38.68 -8.80
C GLY A 594 57.30 37.86 -7.70
N VAL A 595 58.28 37.01 -8.11
CA VAL A 595 59.22 36.21 -7.27
C VAL A 595 58.69 34.89 -6.65
N ARG A 596 59.47 33.80 -6.84
CA ARG A 596 59.37 32.50 -6.14
C ARG A 596 60.22 32.53 -4.86
N LEU A 597 59.85 31.76 -3.83
CA LEU A 597 60.82 31.27 -2.84
C LEU A 597 60.40 29.94 -2.21
N CYS A 598 61.39 29.16 -1.78
CA CYS A 598 61.23 27.94 -0.98
C CYS A 598 61.14 28.27 0.53
N LEU A 599 61.13 27.21 1.35
CA LEU A 599 61.24 27.17 2.82
C LEU A 599 59.92 27.30 3.58
N GLY A 600 59.77 26.39 4.55
CA GLY A 600 58.49 26.01 5.13
C GLY A 600 57.82 27.05 6.03
N GLN A 601 56.48 27.03 6.01
CA GLN A 601 55.65 27.63 7.06
C GLN A 601 55.43 26.66 8.25
N LYS A 602 56.55 26.20 8.85
CA LYS A 602 56.61 26.24 10.31
C LYS A 602 56.64 27.74 10.70
N PHE A 603 56.14 28.12 11.87
CA PHE A 603 56.05 29.52 12.35
C PHE A 603 54.99 30.45 11.70
N ALA A 604 53.74 30.01 11.62
CA ALA A 604 52.58 30.92 11.67
C ALA A 604 51.82 30.74 13.00
N MET A 605 51.07 29.64 13.15
CA MET A 605 50.34 29.32 14.40
C MET A 605 51.24 29.16 15.64
N LEU A 606 52.55 28.91 15.47
CA LEU A 606 53.47 28.80 16.60
C LEU A 606 53.84 30.17 17.20
N LYS A 607 53.93 31.26 16.40
CA LYS A 607 54.20 32.59 16.96
C LYS A 607 53.01 33.15 17.73
N LEU A 608 51.77 32.87 17.29
CA LEU A 608 50.58 33.27 18.07
C LEU A 608 50.50 32.49 19.40
N LYS A 609 50.81 31.18 19.40
CA LYS A 609 50.94 30.41 20.66
C LYS A 609 52.07 30.92 21.57
N ILE A 610 53.25 31.25 21.03
CA ILE A 610 54.39 31.74 21.83
C ILE A 610 54.14 33.14 22.39
N VAL A 611 53.48 34.03 21.64
CA VAL A 611 53.11 35.36 22.13
C VAL A 611 52.02 35.28 23.19
N LEU A 612 50.96 34.47 23.00
CA LEU A 612 49.99 34.24 24.08
C LEU A 612 50.63 33.55 25.29
N SER A 613 51.51 32.56 25.11
CA SER A 613 52.17 31.90 26.24
C SER A 613 53.11 32.83 26.99
N LEU A 614 53.83 33.73 26.33
CA LEU A 614 54.70 34.73 26.99
C LEU A 614 53.91 35.83 27.71
N ILE A 615 52.73 36.20 27.21
CA ILE A 615 51.82 37.13 27.89
C ILE A 615 51.17 36.45 29.11
N LEU A 616 50.80 35.17 29.01
CA LEU A 616 50.22 34.40 30.11
C LEU A 616 51.27 33.94 31.14
N SER A 617 52.54 33.71 30.75
CA SER A 617 53.60 33.22 31.66
C SER A 617 54.31 34.31 32.46
N LYS A 618 53.99 35.59 32.26
CA LYS A 618 54.59 36.71 33.00
C LYS A 618 53.65 37.41 33.99
N SER A 619 52.39 36.98 34.06
CA SER A 619 51.36 37.61 34.90
C SER A 619 50.57 36.58 35.72
N PHE A 620 51.26 35.70 36.46
CA PHE A 620 50.81 35.16 37.77
C PHE A 620 51.89 34.22 38.36
N SER A 621 52.63 34.69 39.35
CA SER A 621 53.38 33.81 40.27
C SER A 621 52.43 33.31 41.36
N LEU A 622 51.81 32.14 41.16
CA LEU A 622 50.89 31.55 42.12
C LEU A 622 51.28 30.12 42.55
N SER A 623 50.80 29.77 43.74
CA SER A 623 51.15 28.57 44.52
C SER A 623 50.99 27.23 43.75
N PRO A 624 51.80 26.19 44.04
CA PRO A 624 51.71 24.86 43.42
C PRO A 624 50.35 24.14 43.51
N LYS A 625 49.39 24.65 44.29
CA LYS A 625 48.07 24.01 44.51
C LYS A 625 47.09 24.09 43.33
N TYR A 626 47.40 24.82 42.25
CA TYR A 626 46.44 25.07 41.15
C TYR A 626 46.70 24.34 39.82
N GLN A 627 47.78 23.57 39.70
CA GLN A 627 48.12 22.91 38.42
C GLN A 627 47.07 21.90 37.92
N HIS A 628 46.51 21.07 38.81
CA HIS A 628 45.51 20.06 38.43
C HIS A 628 44.14 20.62 38.00
N PHE A 629 43.82 21.89 38.33
CA PHE A 629 42.48 22.43 38.06
C PHE A 629 42.31 22.93 36.62
N HIS A 630 43.41 23.32 35.96
CA HIS A 630 43.39 23.77 34.57
C HIS A 630 43.15 22.62 33.58
N GLU A 631 43.79 21.47 33.78
CA GLU A 631 43.66 20.30 32.89
C GLU A 631 42.22 19.81 32.80
N GLY A 632 41.50 19.76 33.93
CA GLY A 632 40.09 19.39 33.97
C GLY A 632 39.18 20.39 33.25
N PHE A 633 39.45 21.70 33.38
CA PHE A 633 38.66 22.73 32.70
C PHE A 633 38.85 22.68 31.17
N ASP A 634 40.09 22.58 30.70
CA ASP A 634 40.39 22.50 29.27
C ASP A 634 39.87 21.19 28.65
N GLN A 635 39.95 20.06 29.36
CA GLN A 635 39.33 18.81 28.91
C GLN A 635 37.80 18.93 28.77
N VAL A 636 37.11 19.55 29.74
CA VAL A 636 35.66 19.76 29.68
C VAL A 636 35.27 20.70 28.54
N VAL A 637 36.03 21.77 28.31
CA VAL A 637 35.82 22.69 27.16
C VAL A 637 36.03 21.94 25.83
N VAL A 638 37.07 21.12 25.71
CA VAL A 638 37.32 20.28 24.52
C VAL A 638 36.18 19.26 24.30
N ILE A 639 35.65 18.63 25.36
CA ILE A 639 34.51 17.71 25.25
C ILE A 639 33.25 18.44 24.79
N CYS A 640 32.95 19.62 25.33
CA CYS A 640 31.80 20.43 24.90
C CYS A 640 31.91 20.85 23.43
N TRP A 641 33.06 21.36 23.00
CA TRP A 641 33.29 21.68 21.58
C TRP A 641 33.24 20.43 20.70
N SER A 642 33.72 19.29 21.17
CA SER A 642 33.62 18.01 20.45
C SER A 642 32.18 17.54 20.29
N LEU A 643 31.32 17.70 21.32
CA LEU A 643 29.90 17.36 21.25
C LEU A 643 29.12 18.32 20.34
N VAL A 644 29.42 19.63 20.37
CA VAL A 644 28.87 20.61 19.42
C VAL A 644 29.32 20.29 18.00
N LEU A 645 30.60 19.94 17.81
CA LEU A 645 31.15 19.53 16.52
C LEU A 645 30.48 18.24 16.01
N ILE A 646 30.27 17.22 16.85
CA ILE A 646 29.51 16.00 16.50
C ILE A 646 28.05 16.35 16.14
N GLY A 647 27.42 17.26 16.89
CA GLY A 647 26.08 17.76 16.58
C GLY A 647 26.01 18.41 15.20
N VAL A 648 26.88 19.39 14.94
CA VAL A 648 27.00 20.07 13.65
C VAL A 648 27.35 19.09 12.52
N LEU A 649 28.31 18.19 12.73
CA LEU A 649 28.67 17.14 11.77
C LEU A 649 27.49 16.20 11.49
N SER A 650 26.67 15.85 12.49
CA SER A 650 25.48 15.02 12.27
C SER A 650 24.42 15.73 11.42
N VAL A 651 24.25 17.05 11.60
CA VAL A 651 23.37 17.89 10.79
C VAL A 651 23.92 18.05 9.37
N VAL A 652 25.22 18.32 9.22
CA VAL A 652 25.92 18.43 7.94
C VAL A 652 25.88 17.11 7.18
N MET A 653 26.15 15.98 7.83
CA MET A 653 26.07 14.64 7.22
C MET A 653 24.63 14.28 6.82
N ARG A 654 23.62 14.65 7.62
CA ARG A 654 22.21 14.50 7.24
C ARG A 654 21.82 15.39 6.07
N TRP A 655 22.33 16.62 6.02
CA TRP A 655 22.12 17.57 4.94
C TRP A 655 22.79 17.08 3.64
N LEU A 656 24.07 16.69 3.68
CA LEU A 656 24.79 16.07 2.57
C LEU A 656 24.08 14.79 2.08
N LYS A 657 23.53 13.98 2.99
CA LYS A 657 22.77 12.78 2.65
C LYS A 657 21.51 13.10 1.84
N GLU A 658 20.70 14.05 2.27
CA GLU A 658 19.43 14.40 1.60
C GLU A 658 19.59 15.33 0.40
N MET A 659 20.58 16.23 0.40
CA MET A 659 20.83 17.22 -0.66
C MET A 659 21.78 16.73 -1.76
N TRP A 660 22.64 15.74 -1.48
CA TRP A 660 23.63 15.26 -2.45
C TRP A 660 23.66 13.74 -2.61
N LEU A 661 23.93 12.96 -1.57
CA LEU A 661 24.15 11.50 -1.71
C LEU A 661 22.91 10.75 -2.23
N LYS A 662 21.73 11.08 -1.71
CA LYS A 662 20.44 10.47 -2.15
C LYS A 662 20.06 10.89 -3.57
N PRO A 663 20.09 12.18 -3.96
CA PRO A 663 19.95 12.59 -5.37
C PRO A 663 20.97 11.93 -6.30
N ALA A 664 22.25 11.85 -5.90
CA ALA A 664 23.31 11.21 -6.67
C ALA A 664 23.08 9.71 -6.85
N ARG A 665 22.65 8.98 -5.80
CA ARG A 665 22.27 7.56 -5.91
C ARG A 665 21.10 7.36 -6.88
N ILE A 666 20.05 8.18 -6.80
CA ILE A 666 18.90 8.12 -7.71
C ILE A 666 19.34 8.34 -9.16
N ARG A 667 20.15 9.39 -9.41
CA ARG A 667 20.67 9.69 -10.75
C ARG A 667 21.62 8.59 -11.26
N SER A 668 22.45 8.01 -10.39
CA SER A 668 23.38 6.92 -10.73
C SER A 668 22.66 5.65 -11.22
N VAL A 669 21.56 5.25 -10.57
CA VAL A 669 20.76 4.08 -10.97
C VAL A 669 20.21 4.20 -12.40
N LEU A 670 19.73 5.39 -12.79
CA LEU A 670 19.28 5.62 -14.17
C LEU A 670 20.45 5.85 -15.14
N TRP A 671 21.57 6.44 -14.68
CA TRP A 671 22.79 6.62 -15.48
C TRP A 671 23.36 5.26 -15.93
N SER A 672 23.39 4.25 -15.05
CA SER A 672 23.81 2.89 -15.41
C SER A 672 22.87 2.20 -16.39
N GLN A 673 21.62 2.67 -16.53
CA GLN A 673 20.63 2.19 -17.50
C GLN A 673 20.61 3.02 -18.80
N GLY A 674 21.70 3.74 -19.09
CA GLY A 674 21.88 4.49 -20.34
C GLY A 674 21.21 5.87 -20.37
N ILE A 675 20.25 6.18 -19.47
CA ILE A 675 19.54 7.47 -19.47
C ILE A 675 20.54 8.62 -19.16
N ARG A 676 20.46 9.70 -19.93
CA ARG A 676 21.30 10.91 -19.79
C ARG A 676 20.43 12.14 -19.51
N GLY A 677 21.00 13.34 -19.61
CA GLY A 677 20.30 14.59 -19.34
C GLY A 677 21.25 15.69 -18.87
N PRO A 678 20.79 16.94 -18.83
CA PRO A 678 21.63 18.13 -18.63
C PRO A 678 22.40 18.11 -17.29
N PRO A 679 23.60 18.73 -17.24
CA PRO A 679 24.45 18.74 -16.05
C PRO A 679 23.80 19.52 -14.89
N THR A 680 23.87 18.96 -13.68
CA THR A 680 23.11 19.45 -12.52
C THR A 680 23.96 20.35 -11.62
N SER A 681 23.61 21.63 -11.46
CA SER A 681 24.28 22.50 -10.48
C SER A 681 24.05 22.04 -9.05
N PHE A 682 25.09 22.12 -8.21
CA PHE A 682 25.00 21.77 -6.78
C PHE A 682 23.92 22.60 -6.06
N ILE A 683 23.21 21.98 -5.10
CA ILE A 683 22.06 22.52 -4.33
C ILE A 683 20.81 22.86 -5.16
N VAL A 684 20.95 23.42 -6.36
CA VAL A 684 19.86 24.11 -7.09
C VAL A 684 19.36 23.33 -8.32
N GLY A 685 20.16 22.42 -8.86
CA GLY A 685 19.83 21.64 -10.06
C GLY A 685 19.82 22.48 -11.34
N ASN A 686 18.95 22.15 -12.29
CA ASN A 686 18.86 22.80 -13.60
C ASN A 686 18.04 24.11 -13.61
N ILE A 687 17.50 24.54 -12.46
CA ILE A 687 16.71 25.78 -12.34
C ILE A 687 17.36 27.03 -12.98
N PRO A 688 18.69 27.29 -12.86
CA PRO A 688 19.31 28.46 -13.49
C PRO A 688 19.32 28.37 -15.02
N GLU A 689 19.51 27.16 -15.55
CA GLU A 689 19.50 26.83 -16.98
C GLU A 689 18.09 27.00 -17.57
N MET A 690 17.07 26.46 -16.89
CA MET A 690 15.65 26.63 -17.24
C MET A 690 15.27 28.11 -17.33
N LYS A 691 15.70 28.92 -16.33
CA LYS A 691 15.50 30.38 -16.34
C LYS A 691 16.20 31.06 -17.51
N LYS A 692 17.46 30.70 -17.79
CA LYS A 692 18.24 31.23 -18.92
C LYS A 692 17.50 30.95 -20.24
N ILE A 693 17.14 29.70 -20.51
CA ILE A 693 16.40 29.29 -21.72
C ILE A 693 15.09 30.07 -21.86
N GLN A 694 14.29 30.17 -20.78
CA GLN A 694 13.02 30.91 -20.80
C GLN A 694 13.22 32.41 -21.09
N SER A 695 14.27 33.03 -20.54
CA SER A 695 14.57 34.45 -20.78
C SER A 695 14.98 34.74 -22.23
N THR A 696 15.75 33.86 -22.87
CA THR A 696 16.18 34.03 -24.26
C THR A 696 15.00 34.08 -25.24
N ILE A 697 13.94 33.31 -25.00
CA ILE A 697 12.75 33.29 -25.86
C ILE A 697 11.84 34.50 -25.60
N LYS A 698 11.68 34.93 -24.34
CA LYS A 698 10.91 36.15 -24.01
C LYS A 698 11.48 37.45 -24.60
N VAL A 699 12.74 37.46 -25.02
CA VAL A 699 13.40 38.61 -25.67
C VAL A 699 13.26 38.58 -27.20
N ASN A 700 12.87 37.45 -27.82
CA ASN A 700 12.87 37.25 -29.28
C ASN A 700 11.49 37.02 -29.97
N PRO A 701 10.34 37.55 -29.51
CA PRO A 701 9.11 37.51 -30.31
C PRO A 701 9.22 38.50 -31.49
N LYS A 702 9.60 38.02 -32.68
CA LYS A 702 9.55 38.82 -33.92
C LYS A 702 8.09 39.19 -34.24
N PRO A 703 7.71 40.48 -34.35
CA PRO A 703 6.31 40.87 -34.60
C PRO A 703 5.77 40.65 -36.03
N SER A 704 6.39 39.78 -36.84
CA SER A 704 6.19 39.78 -38.30
C SER A 704 4.88 39.15 -38.79
N ASP A 705 4.31 38.19 -38.05
CA ASP A 705 3.25 37.30 -38.58
C ASP A 705 1.97 37.28 -37.70
N ALA A 706 1.70 38.38 -37.00
CA ALA A 706 0.62 38.52 -36.01
C ALA A 706 -0.83 38.27 -36.51
N LYS A 707 -1.02 37.96 -37.81
CA LYS A 707 -2.32 37.60 -38.41
C LYS A 707 -2.55 36.10 -38.57
N ARG A 708 -1.56 35.23 -38.34
CA ARG A 708 -1.69 33.77 -38.56
C ARG A 708 -1.53 33.00 -37.24
N VAL A 709 -2.59 32.30 -36.83
CA VAL A 709 -2.56 31.44 -35.63
C VAL A 709 -1.62 30.27 -35.88
N HIS A 710 -0.52 30.20 -35.13
CA HIS A 710 0.39 29.06 -35.12
C HIS A 710 0.04 28.11 -33.97
N HIS A 711 -0.20 26.83 -34.29
CA HIS A 711 -0.59 25.83 -33.30
C HIS A 711 0.58 25.21 -32.52
N ASP A 712 1.84 25.55 -32.82
CA ASP A 712 3.00 25.15 -32.01
C ASP A 712 3.33 26.21 -30.94
N TRP A 713 2.58 26.18 -29.84
CA TRP A 713 2.76 27.06 -28.68
C TRP A 713 3.72 26.48 -27.62
N ILE A 714 4.25 25.26 -27.83
CA ILE A 714 5.13 24.56 -26.86
C ILE A 714 6.39 25.38 -26.50
N PRO A 715 7.12 26.01 -27.46
CA PRO A 715 8.31 26.81 -27.15
C PRO A 715 8.04 27.98 -26.20
N SER A 716 6.82 28.53 -26.19
CA SER A 716 6.44 29.63 -25.31
C SER A 716 6.29 29.18 -23.85
N CYS A 717 5.73 28.00 -23.62
CA CYS A 717 5.42 27.49 -22.29
C CYS A 717 6.55 26.68 -21.64
N PHE A 718 7.18 25.73 -22.36
CA PHE A 718 8.15 24.78 -21.78
C PHE A 718 9.41 24.54 -22.65
N PRO A 719 10.10 25.60 -23.10
CA PRO A 719 11.18 25.48 -24.09
C PRO A 719 12.38 24.65 -23.63
N TYR A 720 12.67 24.62 -22.33
CA TYR A 720 13.74 23.79 -21.79
C TYR A 720 13.42 22.29 -21.91
N LEU A 721 12.14 21.89 -21.82
CA LEU A 721 11.77 20.48 -22.00
C LEU A 721 11.97 20.03 -23.44
N GLN A 722 11.50 20.83 -24.41
CA GLN A 722 11.65 20.58 -25.85
C GLN A 722 13.12 20.59 -26.28
N ARG A 723 13.91 21.55 -25.78
CA ARG A 723 15.36 21.61 -26.06
C ARG A 723 16.09 20.38 -25.53
N TRP A 724 15.84 19.96 -24.29
CA TRP A 724 16.50 18.78 -23.74
C TRP A 724 16.00 17.48 -24.38
N GLU A 725 14.76 17.43 -24.87
CA GLU A 725 14.25 16.31 -25.68
C GLU A 725 14.98 16.20 -27.03
N GLN A 726 15.32 17.32 -27.67
CA GLN A 726 16.17 17.35 -28.87
C GLN A 726 17.65 17.00 -28.57
N GLU A 727 18.15 17.31 -27.37
CA GLU A 727 19.56 17.13 -26.98
C GLU A 727 19.86 15.74 -26.37
N TYR A 728 18.87 15.10 -25.73
CA TYR A 728 19.01 13.83 -25.00
C TYR A 728 18.00 12.73 -25.41
N GLY A 729 17.09 13.01 -26.34
CA GLY A 729 16.04 12.09 -26.79
C GLY A 729 14.79 12.07 -25.92
N SER A 730 13.88 11.14 -26.20
CA SER A 730 12.54 11.04 -25.57
C SER A 730 12.52 10.57 -24.10
N VAL A 731 13.70 10.29 -23.51
CA VAL A 731 13.84 9.86 -22.10
C VAL A 731 15.11 10.47 -21.50
N TYR A 732 14.98 11.43 -20.58
CA TYR A 732 16.14 12.10 -19.96
C TYR A 732 15.92 12.54 -18.51
N MET A 733 17.01 12.86 -17.81
CA MET A 733 17.04 13.26 -16.40
C MET A 733 17.42 14.72 -16.17
N TYR A 734 16.53 15.48 -15.53
CA TYR A 734 16.81 16.82 -15.02
C TYR A 734 16.53 16.90 -13.50
N SER A 735 16.93 18.01 -12.88
CA SER A 735 16.85 18.19 -11.42
C SER A 735 16.35 19.57 -11.03
N THR A 736 15.62 19.68 -9.92
CA THR A 736 15.19 20.98 -9.38
C THR A 736 15.35 20.98 -7.86
N GLY A 737 16.44 21.59 -7.39
CA GLY A 737 16.96 21.33 -6.05
C GLY A 737 17.43 19.88 -5.90
N SER A 738 17.17 19.26 -4.74
CA SER A 738 17.47 17.84 -4.49
C SER A 738 16.55 16.86 -5.24
N LYS A 739 15.48 17.32 -5.91
CA LYS A 739 14.56 16.44 -6.64
C LYS A 739 15.15 16.01 -7.96
N GLN A 740 15.09 14.71 -8.24
CA GLN A 740 15.43 14.14 -9.55
C GLN A 740 14.14 13.85 -10.31
N HIS A 741 14.12 14.22 -11.59
CA HIS A 741 13.01 14.01 -12.50
C HIS A 741 13.48 13.20 -13.70
N MET A 742 12.65 12.27 -14.16
CA MET A 742 12.80 11.55 -15.42
C MET A 742 11.69 12.02 -16.36
N TYR A 743 12.05 12.73 -17.43
CA TYR A 743 11.15 13.03 -18.53
C TYR A 743 10.93 11.77 -19.37
N VAL A 744 9.69 11.54 -19.81
CA VAL A 744 9.28 10.41 -20.64
C VAL A 744 8.24 10.88 -21.66
N SER A 745 8.64 10.91 -22.94
CA SER A 745 7.76 11.05 -24.10
C SER A 745 7.68 9.79 -24.96
N ASP A 746 8.60 8.81 -24.80
CA ASP A 746 8.59 7.54 -25.54
C ASP A 746 7.22 6.81 -25.45
N PRO A 747 6.52 6.60 -26.57
CA PRO A 747 5.24 5.89 -26.60
C PRO A 747 5.27 4.49 -25.99
N LYS A 748 6.41 3.79 -26.00
CA LYS A 748 6.57 2.46 -25.37
C LYS A 748 6.54 2.56 -23.85
N LEU A 749 7.34 3.46 -23.25
CA LEU A 749 7.29 3.71 -21.81
C LEU A 749 5.97 4.36 -21.38
N ILE A 750 5.31 5.15 -22.23
CA ILE A 750 3.96 5.67 -21.97
C ILE A 750 2.92 4.55 -21.98
N ARG A 751 3.03 3.56 -22.87
CA ARG A 751 2.21 2.33 -22.82
C ARG A 751 2.43 1.59 -21.50
N GLU A 752 3.66 1.42 -21.04
CA GLU A 752 3.94 0.82 -19.73
C GLU A 752 3.35 1.65 -18.57
N LEU A 753 3.52 2.98 -18.58
CA LEU A 753 2.89 3.88 -17.58
C LEU A 753 1.35 3.83 -17.62
N LYS A 754 0.75 3.58 -18.78
CA LYS A 754 -0.70 3.44 -19.00
C LYS A 754 -1.24 2.08 -18.57
N LEU A 755 -0.40 1.04 -18.55
CA LEU A 755 -0.71 -0.29 -17.99
C LEU A 755 -0.33 -0.39 -16.49
N HIS A 756 0.47 0.53 -15.96
CA HIS A 756 0.93 0.49 -14.58
C HIS A 756 -0.16 0.89 -13.57
N ASN A 757 -0.68 -0.12 -12.86
CA ASN A 757 -1.79 0.04 -11.92
C ASN A 757 -1.40 0.03 -10.43
N SER A 758 -0.10 -0.03 -10.05
CA SER A 758 0.28 -0.01 -8.63
C SER A 758 -0.09 1.31 -7.93
N LEU A 759 -0.43 1.19 -6.65
CA LEU A 759 -0.59 2.30 -5.71
C LEU A 759 0.75 3.00 -5.39
N ASP A 760 1.88 2.38 -5.72
CA ASP A 760 3.23 2.95 -5.59
C ASP A 760 3.49 4.09 -6.57
N LEU A 761 2.73 4.21 -7.67
CA LEU A 761 2.88 5.29 -8.64
C LEU A 761 1.96 6.47 -8.30
N GLY A 762 2.39 7.29 -7.34
CA GLY A 762 1.63 8.42 -6.80
C GLY A 762 1.65 9.70 -7.65
N ARG A 763 0.90 10.72 -7.24
CA ARG A 763 1.21 12.14 -7.57
C ARG A 763 2.46 12.57 -6.78
N PRO A 764 3.34 13.45 -7.31
CA PRO A 764 4.49 13.94 -6.56
C PRO A 764 4.09 14.63 -5.25
N THR A 765 4.66 14.16 -4.15
CA THR A 765 4.29 14.53 -2.77
C THR A 765 4.46 16.02 -2.51
N TYR A 766 5.43 16.68 -3.15
CA TYR A 766 5.62 18.12 -3.02
C TYR A 766 4.60 18.94 -3.85
N LEU A 767 4.28 18.50 -5.07
CA LEU A 767 3.29 19.15 -5.93
C LEU A 767 1.89 19.01 -5.32
N SER A 768 1.57 17.79 -4.85
CA SER A 768 0.43 17.51 -3.98
C SER A 768 0.39 18.52 -2.85
N LYS A 769 1.42 18.57 -1.97
CA LYS A 769 1.49 19.54 -0.84
C LYS A 769 1.21 20.99 -1.24
N SER A 770 1.84 21.51 -2.30
CA SER A 770 1.62 22.88 -2.77
C SER A 770 0.19 23.17 -3.24
N MET A 771 -0.55 22.16 -3.72
CA MET A 771 -1.94 22.31 -4.16
C MET A 771 -2.99 22.16 -3.02
N GLN A 772 -2.59 21.97 -1.75
CA GLN A 772 -3.56 21.79 -0.64
C GLN A 772 -4.58 22.93 -0.49
N PRO A 773 -4.22 24.22 -0.64
CA PRO A 773 -5.19 25.29 -0.42
C PRO A 773 -6.33 25.25 -1.43
N LEU A 774 -6.04 24.84 -2.68
CA LEU A 774 -6.99 24.79 -3.79
C LEU A 774 -7.81 23.50 -3.82
N LEU A 775 -7.17 22.33 -3.62
CA LEU A 775 -7.79 21.00 -3.79
C LEU A 775 -8.04 20.24 -2.49
N GLY A 776 -7.66 20.80 -1.34
CA GLY A 776 -7.74 20.10 -0.05
C GLY A 776 -6.92 18.81 -0.04
N ASP A 777 -7.44 17.75 0.59
CA ASP A 777 -6.92 16.38 0.52
C ASP A 777 -7.78 15.46 -0.38
N GLY A 778 -8.45 16.04 -1.38
CA GLY A 778 -9.37 15.34 -2.30
C GLY A 778 -8.70 14.41 -3.33
N VAL A 779 -9.54 13.72 -4.12
CA VAL A 779 -9.16 12.58 -4.98
C VAL A 779 -8.12 12.88 -6.07
N ILE A 780 -7.94 14.13 -6.50
CA ILE A 780 -6.84 14.50 -7.42
C ILE A 780 -5.47 14.47 -6.73
N ARG A 781 -5.45 14.71 -5.41
CA ARG A 781 -4.25 15.05 -4.62
C ARG A 781 -3.76 13.90 -3.72
N ALA A 782 -4.68 13.04 -3.28
CA ALA A 782 -4.42 11.87 -2.44
C ALA A 782 -3.49 10.83 -3.10
N ASN A 783 -2.92 9.94 -2.29
CA ASN A 783 -2.01 8.87 -2.75
C ASN A 783 -2.30 7.52 -2.06
N GLY A 784 -1.75 6.43 -2.60
CA GLY A 784 -1.87 5.10 -2.01
C GLY A 784 -3.31 4.63 -1.83
N HIS A 785 -3.58 4.00 -0.68
CA HIS A 785 -4.91 3.50 -0.31
C HIS A 785 -5.96 4.60 -0.10
N GLU A 786 -5.56 5.80 0.36
CA GLU A 786 -6.45 6.93 0.52
C GLU A 786 -7.05 7.37 -0.82
N TRP A 787 -6.20 7.49 -1.85
CA TRP A 787 -6.65 7.73 -3.21
C TRP A 787 -7.57 6.64 -3.74
N ALA A 788 -7.22 5.36 -3.51
CA ALA A 788 -8.03 4.24 -3.96
C ALA A 788 -9.44 4.23 -3.31
N TYR A 789 -9.52 4.60 -2.03
CA TYR A 789 -10.78 4.77 -1.31
C TYR A 789 -11.60 5.93 -1.88
N GLN A 790 -11.03 7.14 -1.98
CA GLN A 790 -11.76 8.30 -2.49
C GLN A 790 -12.21 8.09 -3.95
N LYS A 791 -11.38 7.47 -4.81
CA LYS A 791 -11.79 7.12 -6.19
C LYS A 791 -12.91 6.07 -6.21
N LYS A 792 -12.89 5.08 -5.30
CA LYS A 792 -13.97 4.06 -5.22
C LYS A 792 -15.33 4.70 -4.90
N LEU A 793 -15.37 5.71 -4.02
CA LEU A 793 -16.61 6.42 -3.68
C LEU A 793 -17.09 7.34 -4.80
N ILE A 794 -16.18 8.10 -5.43
CA ILE A 794 -16.56 9.23 -6.29
C ILE A 794 -16.68 8.82 -7.77
N ALA A 795 -15.92 7.84 -8.26
CA ALA A 795 -15.94 7.47 -9.68
C ALA A 795 -17.27 6.93 -10.22
N PRO A 796 -18.09 6.15 -9.47
CA PRO A 796 -19.39 5.68 -9.94
C PRO A 796 -20.35 6.81 -10.34
N GLU A 797 -20.24 7.97 -9.68
CA GLU A 797 -21.12 9.12 -9.93
C GLU A 797 -20.81 9.87 -11.23
N PHE A 798 -19.73 9.50 -11.91
CA PHE A 798 -19.37 9.95 -13.26
C PHE A 798 -19.57 8.85 -14.33
N PHE A 799 -20.27 7.75 -14.00
CA PHE A 799 -20.68 6.75 -14.97
C PHE A 799 -21.87 7.22 -15.80
N LEU A 800 -22.05 6.64 -17.00
CA LEU A 800 -22.92 7.17 -18.04
C LEU A 800 -24.41 7.18 -17.67
N ASP A 801 -24.84 6.24 -16.82
CA ASP A 801 -26.18 6.16 -16.25
C ASP A 801 -26.50 7.37 -15.36
N LYS A 802 -25.56 7.78 -14.49
CA LYS A 802 -25.69 8.99 -13.65
C LYS A 802 -25.59 10.25 -14.48
N VAL A 803 -24.60 10.33 -15.37
CA VAL A 803 -24.35 11.51 -16.21
C VAL A 803 -25.50 11.77 -17.19
N LYS A 804 -26.20 10.74 -17.69
CA LYS A 804 -27.41 10.93 -18.53
C LYS A 804 -28.50 11.72 -17.80
N GLY A 805 -28.63 11.58 -16.49
CA GLY A 805 -29.57 12.35 -15.66
C GLY A 805 -29.26 13.85 -15.55
N MET A 806 -28.09 14.30 -15.99
CA MET A 806 -27.62 15.69 -15.89
C MET A 806 -27.72 16.46 -17.21
N VAL A 807 -28.18 15.82 -18.30
CA VAL A 807 -28.20 16.39 -19.66
C VAL A 807 -29.06 17.65 -19.76
N SER A 808 -30.24 17.67 -19.13
CA SER A 808 -31.11 18.86 -19.12
C SER A 808 -30.44 20.06 -18.48
N LEU A 809 -29.66 19.87 -17.41
CA LEU A 809 -28.92 20.93 -16.73
C LEU A 809 -27.81 21.52 -17.61
N MET A 810 -27.17 20.67 -18.43
CA MET A 810 -26.19 21.10 -19.44
C MET A 810 -26.86 21.96 -20.52
N GLU A 811 -28.01 21.52 -21.01
CA GLU A 811 -28.79 22.21 -22.04
C GLU A 811 -29.38 23.54 -21.53
N GLU A 812 -30.06 23.56 -20.39
CA GLU A 812 -30.65 24.77 -19.78
C GLU A 812 -29.62 25.89 -19.64
N SER A 813 -28.44 25.56 -19.13
CA SER A 813 -27.34 26.51 -18.97
C SER A 813 -26.80 27.00 -20.31
N THR A 814 -26.60 26.08 -21.26
CA THR A 814 -26.18 26.42 -22.63
C THR A 814 -27.20 27.34 -23.32
N MET A 815 -28.49 27.10 -23.14
CA MET A 815 -29.57 27.93 -23.69
C MET A 815 -29.63 29.32 -23.05
N ALA A 816 -29.13 29.51 -21.83
CA ALA A 816 -28.94 30.84 -21.26
C ALA A 816 -27.79 31.59 -21.95
N THR A 817 -26.66 30.93 -22.22
CA THR A 817 -25.55 31.51 -23.02
C THR A 817 -26.01 31.85 -24.44
N ILE A 818 -26.75 30.95 -25.10
CA ILE A 818 -27.29 31.18 -26.44
C ILE A 818 -28.24 32.39 -26.47
N LYS A 819 -29.11 32.56 -25.47
CA LYS A 819 -29.98 33.75 -25.36
C LYS A 819 -29.19 35.05 -25.23
N LYS A 820 -28.10 35.06 -24.45
CA LYS A 820 -27.18 36.22 -24.32
C LYS A 820 -26.48 36.54 -25.64
N TRP A 821 -26.02 35.51 -26.37
CA TRP A 821 -25.37 35.71 -27.67
C TRP A 821 -26.39 36.14 -28.74
N GLU A 822 -27.62 35.63 -28.69
CA GLU A 822 -28.70 36.08 -29.56
C GLU A 822 -29.05 37.55 -29.34
N SER A 823 -29.14 38.06 -28.09
CA SER A 823 -29.45 39.47 -27.85
C SER A 823 -28.37 40.38 -28.42
N HIS A 824 -27.08 40.10 -28.13
CA HIS A 824 -25.98 40.85 -28.73
C HIS A 824 -26.01 40.85 -30.26
N THR A 825 -26.31 39.72 -30.92
CA THR A 825 -26.45 39.66 -32.39
C THR A 825 -27.69 40.35 -32.95
N ARG A 826 -28.70 40.65 -32.12
CA ARG A 826 -29.88 41.46 -32.52
C ARG A 826 -29.65 42.95 -32.29
N GLU A 827 -28.80 43.30 -31.33
CA GLU A 827 -28.40 44.66 -30.99
C GLU A 827 -27.31 45.21 -31.95
N SER A 828 -26.54 44.33 -32.59
CA SER A 828 -25.56 44.69 -33.63
C SER A 828 -26.20 45.00 -34.99
N GLU A 829 -25.83 46.12 -35.62
CA GLU A 829 -26.39 46.59 -36.90
C GLU A 829 -26.20 45.59 -38.07
N GLU A 830 -25.09 44.84 -38.10
CA GLU A 830 -24.81 43.83 -39.15
C GLU A 830 -25.32 42.41 -38.83
N GLY A 831 -25.92 42.18 -37.65
CA GLY A 831 -26.25 40.83 -37.16
C GLY A 831 -25.03 40.00 -36.73
N ILE A 832 -23.93 40.66 -36.36
CA ILE A 832 -22.64 40.08 -35.97
C ILE A 832 -22.19 40.73 -34.66
N ALA A 833 -21.94 39.94 -33.63
CA ALA A 833 -21.38 40.41 -32.36
C ALA A 833 -19.95 39.92 -32.16
N GLU A 834 -19.04 40.78 -31.69
CA GLU A 834 -17.76 40.32 -31.13
C GLU A 834 -17.98 39.83 -29.69
N ILE A 835 -17.58 38.58 -29.40
CA ILE A 835 -17.78 37.95 -28.10
C ILE A 835 -16.48 37.28 -27.62
N THR A 836 -16.08 37.58 -26.38
CA THR A 836 -15.06 36.83 -25.62
C THR A 836 -15.67 35.53 -25.13
N VAL A 837 -15.60 34.46 -25.94
CA VAL A 837 -16.39 33.24 -25.70
C VAL A 837 -15.92 32.43 -24.51
N ASP A 838 -14.65 32.53 -24.10
CA ASP A 838 -14.09 31.74 -23.01
C ASP A 838 -14.54 32.20 -21.62
N GLU A 839 -14.79 33.49 -21.42
CA GLU A 839 -15.41 34.01 -20.19
C GLU A 839 -16.85 33.49 -20.03
N ASP A 840 -17.63 33.52 -21.12
CA ASP A 840 -19.01 33.03 -21.13
C ASP A 840 -19.09 31.50 -21.02
N LEU A 841 -18.21 30.75 -21.67
CA LEU A 841 -18.13 29.29 -21.52
C LEU A 841 -17.61 28.88 -20.14
N LYS A 842 -16.76 29.69 -19.50
CA LYS A 842 -16.35 29.49 -18.10
C LYS A 842 -17.50 29.72 -17.13
N SER A 843 -18.28 30.78 -17.35
CA SER A 843 -19.52 31.06 -16.60
C SER A 843 -20.56 29.94 -16.78
N GLN A 844 -20.80 29.50 -18.01
CA GLN A 844 -21.68 28.37 -18.34
C GLN A 844 -21.21 27.06 -17.68
N SER A 845 -19.93 26.69 -17.83
CA SER A 845 -19.45 25.43 -17.22
C SER A 845 -19.39 25.50 -15.69
N ALA A 846 -19.32 26.70 -15.10
CA ALA A 846 -19.51 26.91 -13.67
C ALA A 846 -20.97 26.75 -13.23
N ASP A 847 -21.93 27.24 -14.02
CA ASP A 847 -23.37 27.01 -13.81
C ASP A 847 -23.74 25.52 -13.94
N ILE A 848 -23.29 24.85 -15.01
CA ILE A 848 -23.50 23.40 -15.23
C ILE A 848 -22.99 22.57 -14.05
N ILE A 849 -21.76 22.85 -13.56
CA ILE A 849 -21.21 22.18 -12.38
C ILE A 849 -21.97 22.57 -11.10
N SER A 850 -22.42 23.84 -10.96
CA SER A 850 -23.26 24.26 -9.84
C SER A 850 -24.56 23.47 -9.79
N ARG A 851 -25.28 23.32 -10.92
CA ARG A 851 -26.53 22.57 -10.99
C ARG A 851 -26.33 21.08 -10.78
N ALA A 852 -25.38 20.47 -11.50
CA ALA A 852 -25.10 19.04 -11.43
C ALA A 852 -24.58 18.60 -10.05
N CYS A 853 -23.93 19.50 -9.30
CA CYS A 853 -23.35 19.18 -8.00
C CYS A 853 -24.08 19.74 -6.79
N PHE A 854 -24.86 20.82 -6.92
CA PHE A 854 -25.43 21.55 -5.79
C PHE A 854 -26.86 22.05 -6.06
N GLY A 855 -27.49 21.64 -7.16
CA GLY A 855 -28.85 21.99 -7.53
C GLY A 855 -29.04 23.48 -7.81
N SER A 856 -30.17 24.03 -7.37
CA SER A 856 -30.64 25.39 -7.70
C SER A 856 -29.79 26.57 -7.17
N SER A 857 -28.63 26.32 -6.53
CA SER A 857 -27.84 27.34 -5.82
C SER A 857 -26.77 28.05 -6.65
N TYR A 858 -27.03 28.31 -7.94
CA TYR A 858 -26.04 28.86 -8.88
C TYR A 858 -25.36 30.17 -8.38
N SER A 859 -26.12 31.10 -7.81
CA SER A 859 -25.58 32.38 -7.31
C SER A 859 -24.55 32.21 -6.19
N GLN A 860 -24.69 31.17 -5.34
CA GLN A 860 -23.70 30.82 -4.31
C GLN A 860 -22.49 30.11 -4.92
N GLY A 861 -22.72 29.27 -5.94
CA GLY A 861 -21.66 28.62 -6.71
C GLY A 861 -20.71 29.62 -7.36
N ASN A 862 -21.23 30.69 -7.96
CA ASN A 862 -20.42 31.69 -8.66
C ASN A 862 -19.40 32.40 -7.75
N GLU A 863 -19.75 32.72 -6.49
CA GLU A 863 -18.79 33.29 -5.53
C GLU A 863 -17.64 32.31 -5.24
N ILE A 864 -17.96 31.02 -5.10
CA ILE A 864 -16.98 29.95 -4.87
C ILE A 864 -16.02 29.82 -6.08
N PHE A 865 -16.53 29.81 -7.31
CA PHE A 865 -15.70 29.78 -8.52
C PHE A 865 -14.77 30.99 -8.64
N SER A 866 -15.27 32.19 -8.36
CA SER A 866 -14.46 33.42 -8.37
C SER A 866 -13.28 33.32 -7.39
N LYS A 867 -13.53 32.92 -6.13
CA LYS A 867 -12.46 32.74 -5.14
C LYS A 867 -11.49 31.61 -5.50
N ILE A 868 -11.97 30.52 -6.10
CA ILE A 868 -11.13 29.40 -6.59
C ILE A 868 -10.19 29.87 -7.71
N ALA A 869 -10.66 30.67 -8.67
CA ALA A 869 -9.82 31.21 -9.74
C ALA A 869 -8.74 32.19 -9.20
N ILE A 870 -9.09 33.06 -8.25
CA ILE A 870 -8.12 33.96 -7.60
C ILE A 870 -7.08 33.16 -6.77
N LEU A 871 -7.49 32.05 -6.16
CA LEU A 871 -6.62 31.15 -5.40
C LEU A 871 -5.68 30.34 -6.32
N GLN A 872 -6.14 29.93 -7.49
CA GLN A 872 -5.34 29.30 -8.53
C GLN A 872 -4.25 30.25 -9.05
N ASP A 873 -4.58 31.50 -9.40
CA ASP A 873 -3.60 32.49 -9.85
C ASP A 873 -2.55 32.80 -8.75
N ALA A 874 -3.00 32.95 -7.50
CA ALA A 874 -2.11 33.12 -6.35
C ALA A 874 -1.18 31.90 -6.10
N LEU A 875 -1.48 30.74 -6.67
CA LEU A 875 -0.68 29.51 -6.58
C LEU A 875 0.07 29.17 -7.88
N SER A 876 -0.24 29.77 -9.03
CA SER A 876 0.28 29.38 -10.36
C SER A 876 1.71 29.85 -10.65
N HIS A 877 2.47 30.23 -9.62
CA HIS A 877 3.85 30.67 -9.74
C HIS A 877 4.77 29.50 -10.18
N PRO A 878 5.83 29.71 -10.98
CA PRO A 878 6.73 28.62 -11.46
C PRO A 878 7.36 27.75 -10.37
N SER A 879 7.34 28.20 -9.11
CA SER A 879 7.74 27.40 -7.96
C SER A 879 6.79 26.24 -7.62
N LEU A 880 5.58 26.20 -8.17
CA LEU A 880 4.60 25.12 -7.99
C LEU A 880 5.10 23.78 -8.58
N LEU A 881 5.44 23.78 -9.88
CA LEU A 881 5.83 22.57 -10.61
C LEU A 881 7.12 21.94 -10.08
N PHE A 882 8.06 22.77 -9.62
CA PHE A 882 9.42 22.33 -9.29
C PHE A 882 9.73 22.36 -7.78
N GLY A 883 8.94 23.10 -6.99
CA GLY A 883 9.02 23.18 -5.53
C GLY A 883 10.42 23.52 -5.02
N PHE A 884 10.78 24.79 -5.15
CA PHE A 884 12.11 25.34 -4.86
C PHE A 884 12.49 25.20 -3.36
N LEU A 885 13.75 25.50 -3.03
CA LEU A 885 14.25 25.55 -1.65
C LEU A 885 13.60 26.70 -0.86
N ASN A 886 12.41 26.44 -0.33
CA ASN A 886 11.71 27.37 0.56
C ASN A 886 12.38 27.42 1.93
N PHE A 887 13.39 28.29 2.08
CA PHE A 887 13.91 28.77 3.37
C PHE A 887 12.90 29.69 4.11
N ARG A 888 11.59 29.47 3.93
CA ARG A 888 10.52 30.27 4.55
C ARG A 888 10.25 29.80 5.97
N PHE A 889 11.12 30.22 6.88
CA PHE A 889 10.81 30.28 8.31
C PHE A 889 9.82 31.42 8.65
N LEU A 890 9.59 32.34 7.70
CA LEU A 890 8.61 33.44 7.80
C LEU A 890 7.57 33.32 6.66
N PRO A 891 6.25 33.49 6.93
CA PRO A 891 5.21 33.51 5.90
C PRO A 891 5.16 34.85 5.16
N THR A 892 4.98 34.84 3.84
CA THR A 892 4.86 36.08 3.03
C THR A 892 3.41 36.54 2.85
N GLU A 893 3.21 37.74 2.28
CA GLU A 893 1.87 38.25 1.95
C GLU A 893 1.08 37.32 1.02
N ASN A 894 1.72 36.66 0.06
CA ASN A 894 1.02 35.66 -0.75
C ASN A 894 0.63 34.42 0.09
N ASP A 895 1.46 34.01 1.04
CA ASP A 895 1.11 32.94 1.98
C ASP A 895 -0.02 33.36 2.94
N LYS A 896 -0.22 34.66 3.19
CA LYS A 896 -1.41 35.20 3.87
C LYS A 896 -2.63 35.15 2.93
N LYS A 897 -2.54 35.75 1.73
CA LYS A 897 -3.61 35.76 0.70
C LYS A 897 -4.18 34.37 0.45
N VAL A 898 -3.31 33.39 0.21
CA VAL A 898 -3.67 31.97 -0.01
C VAL A 898 -4.38 31.36 1.21
N ARG A 899 -3.98 31.70 2.44
CA ARG A 899 -4.66 31.22 3.67
C ARG A 899 -6.00 31.91 3.91
N THR A 900 -6.16 33.18 3.54
CA THR A 900 -7.43 33.90 3.62
C THR A 900 -8.43 33.35 2.61
N LEU A 901 -8.06 33.29 1.32
CA LEU A 901 -8.90 32.74 0.25
C LEU A 901 -9.32 31.29 0.52
N ARG A 902 -8.41 30.46 1.03
CA ARG A 902 -8.75 29.08 1.47
C ARG A 902 -9.87 29.09 2.51
N LYS A 903 -9.77 29.93 3.56
CA LYS A 903 -10.79 30.02 4.62
C LYS A 903 -12.15 30.46 4.09
N GLU A 904 -12.19 31.36 3.12
CA GLU A 904 -13.44 31.81 2.48
C GLU A 904 -14.07 30.72 1.61
N VAL A 905 -13.27 29.97 0.85
CA VAL A 905 -13.78 28.80 0.10
C VAL A 905 -14.24 27.70 1.05
N ASP A 906 -13.48 27.43 2.12
CA ASP A 906 -13.87 26.48 3.19
C ASP A 906 -15.19 26.89 3.85
N SER A 907 -15.43 28.18 4.14
CA SER A 907 -16.65 28.65 4.81
C SER A 907 -17.89 28.67 3.90
N LEU A 908 -17.75 29.06 2.63
CA LEU A 908 -18.85 29.01 1.66
C LEU A 908 -19.31 27.58 1.38
N LEU A 909 -18.37 26.65 1.18
CA LEU A 909 -18.69 25.24 0.99
C LEU A 909 -19.33 24.62 2.24
N LEU A 910 -18.81 24.93 3.45
CA LEU A 910 -19.43 24.51 4.72
C LEU A 910 -20.86 25.03 4.87
N LYS A 911 -21.13 26.27 4.47
CA LYS A 911 -22.48 26.84 4.50
C LYS A 911 -23.43 26.05 3.59
N LEU A 912 -23.04 25.83 2.33
CA LEU A 912 -23.84 25.10 1.34
C LEU A 912 -24.15 23.68 1.82
N VAL A 913 -23.15 22.93 2.29
CA VAL A 913 -23.32 21.58 2.85
C VAL A 913 -24.29 21.56 4.04
N ARG A 914 -24.18 22.52 4.97
CA ARG A 914 -25.06 22.59 6.14
C ARG A 914 -26.49 22.99 5.77
N ASP A 915 -26.68 23.92 4.84
CA ASP A 915 -28.01 24.35 4.41
C ASP A 915 -28.72 23.25 3.58
N ARG A 916 -27.96 22.43 2.83
CA ARG A 916 -28.41 21.16 2.21
C ARG A 916 -28.87 20.16 3.29
N GLN A 917 -28.03 19.90 4.31
CA GLN A 917 -28.36 18.97 5.41
C GLN A 917 -29.64 19.39 6.17
N LYS A 918 -29.81 20.70 6.45
CA LYS A 918 -31.03 21.23 7.09
C LYS A 918 -32.29 21.00 6.26
N LYS A 919 -32.25 21.25 4.93
CA LYS A 919 -33.41 21.03 4.05
C LYS A 919 -33.92 19.58 4.13
N ILE A 920 -33.00 18.62 4.19
CA ILE A 920 -33.32 17.18 4.29
C ILE A 920 -33.94 16.87 5.66
N GLN A 921 -33.38 17.41 6.76
CA GLN A 921 -33.92 17.25 8.11
C GLN A 921 -35.33 17.87 8.27
N LEU A 922 -35.67 18.89 7.47
CA LEU A 922 -36.97 19.54 7.43
C LEU A 922 -37.98 18.85 6.48
N GLY A 923 -37.68 17.63 6.01
CA GLY A 923 -38.58 16.86 5.15
C GLY A 923 -38.63 17.32 3.68
N GLY A 924 -37.71 18.17 3.25
CA GLY A 924 -37.57 18.56 1.85
C GLY A 924 -37.14 17.39 0.96
N ALA A 925 -37.61 17.35 -0.29
CA ALA A 925 -37.26 16.32 -1.24
C ALA A 925 -35.73 16.28 -1.51
N SER A 926 -35.18 15.07 -1.58
CA SER A 926 -33.76 14.87 -1.90
C SER A 926 -33.50 15.13 -3.39
N GLU A 927 -32.85 16.25 -3.72
CA GLU A 927 -32.37 16.52 -5.08
C GLU A 927 -31.22 15.55 -5.41
N LYS A 928 -31.29 14.87 -6.56
CA LYS A 928 -30.33 13.82 -6.97
C LYS A 928 -29.04 14.40 -7.57
N ASP A 929 -28.42 15.36 -6.88
CA ASP A 929 -27.19 16.03 -7.30
C ASP A 929 -25.91 15.33 -6.78
N LEU A 930 -24.74 15.71 -7.32
CA LEU A 930 -23.47 15.06 -6.96
C LEU A 930 -23.06 15.33 -5.50
N LEU A 931 -23.43 16.47 -4.88
CA LEU A 931 -23.22 16.65 -3.43
C LEU A 931 -24.08 15.66 -2.65
N GLN A 932 -25.34 15.48 -3.01
CA GLN A 932 -26.23 14.53 -2.35
C GLN A 932 -25.71 13.11 -2.47
N MET A 933 -25.21 12.69 -3.64
CA MET A 933 -24.61 11.37 -3.82
C MET A 933 -23.25 11.22 -3.09
N ILE A 934 -22.49 12.31 -2.94
CA ILE A 934 -21.29 12.35 -2.07
C ILE A 934 -21.68 12.30 -0.58
N LEU A 935 -22.76 12.97 -0.15
CA LEU A 935 -23.30 12.95 1.20
C LEU A 935 -23.85 11.57 1.56
N GLU A 936 -24.56 10.92 0.64
CA GLU A 936 -25.06 9.55 0.80
C GLU A 936 -23.91 8.53 0.81
N SER A 937 -22.89 8.69 -0.04
CA SER A 937 -21.65 7.90 0.02
C SER A 937 -20.90 8.10 1.34
N ALA A 938 -20.86 9.34 1.85
CA ALA A 938 -20.20 9.68 3.10
C ALA A 938 -20.99 9.21 4.34
N ALA A 939 -22.33 9.24 4.30
CA ALA A 939 -23.22 8.78 5.37
C ALA A 939 -23.32 7.24 5.41
N THR A 940 -23.37 6.59 4.24
CA THR A 940 -23.22 5.13 4.16
C THR A 940 -21.81 4.69 4.57
N SER A 941 -20.79 5.55 4.47
CA SER A 941 -19.48 5.35 5.12
C SER A 941 -19.53 5.62 6.64
N THR A 942 -20.12 4.70 7.40
CA THR A 942 -20.13 4.60 8.88
C THR A 942 -18.73 4.43 9.53
N GLU A 943 -17.69 4.95 8.89
CA GLU A 943 -16.26 4.66 9.09
C GLU A 943 -15.44 5.93 9.28
N MET A 944 -16.00 7.11 8.95
CA MET A 944 -15.40 8.41 9.20
C MET A 944 -16.06 9.12 10.39
N PRO A 945 -15.29 9.64 11.36
CA PRO A 945 -15.79 10.63 12.32
C PRO A 945 -16.31 11.87 11.58
N SER A 946 -17.40 12.48 12.05
CA SER A 946 -18.05 13.64 11.40
C SER A 946 -17.08 14.71 10.91
N HIS A 947 -16.04 15.10 11.68
CA HIS A 947 -15.06 16.10 11.21
C HIS A 947 -14.22 15.64 10.00
N LYS A 948 -13.96 14.33 9.83
CA LYS A 948 -13.32 13.78 8.62
C LYS A 948 -14.31 13.65 7.48
N THR A 949 -15.57 13.33 7.79
CA THR A 949 -16.66 13.29 6.81
C THR A 949 -16.84 14.67 6.17
N ASP A 950 -16.98 15.72 6.98
CA ASP A 950 -17.02 17.12 6.54
C ASP A 950 -15.78 17.47 5.69
N GLN A 951 -14.56 17.18 6.18
CA GLN A 951 -13.33 17.49 5.44
C GLN A 951 -13.25 16.75 4.08
N PHE A 952 -13.65 15.48 4.02
CA PHE A 952 -13.73 14.69 2.80
C PHE A 952 -14.72 15.28 1.79
N ILE A 953 -15.90 15.70 2.25
CA ILE A 953 -16.91 16.38 1.43
C ILE A 953 -16.33 17.68 0.88
N LEU A 954 -15.83 18.58 1.74
CA LEU A 954 -15.29 19.88 1.35
C LEU A 954 -14.16 19.77 0.32
N ASP A 955 -13.22 18.85 0.54
CA ASP A 955 -12.03 18.74 -0.31
C ASP A 955 -12.32 18.08 -1.65
N ASN A 956 -13.30 17.18 -1.71
CA ASN A 956 -13.77 16.64 -2.98
C ASN A 956 -14.73 17.59 -3.70
N CYS A 957 -15.54 18.38 -3.00
CA CYS A 957 -16.27 19.50 -3.59
C CYS A 957 -15.30 20.49 -4.26
N LYS A 958 -14.26 20.98 -3.57
CA LYS A 958 -13.20 21.83 -4.19
C LYS A 958 -12.59 21.19 -5.43
N THR A 959 -12.27 19.90 -5.33
CA THR A 959 -11.69 19.12 -6.42
C THR A 959 -12.62 19.10 -7.65
N ILE A 960 -13.93 18.95 -7.44
CA ILE A 960 -14.95 18.93 -8.49
C ILE A 960 -15.21 20.34 -9.05
N TYR A 961 -15.33 21.37 -8.20
CA TYR A 961 -15.40 22.78 -8.62
C TYR A 961 -14.24 23.12 -9.56
N PHE A 962 -12.99 22.93 -9.12
CA PHE A 962 -11.82 23.27 -9.94
C PHE A 962 -11.70 22.42 -11.21
N ALA A 963 -11.87 21.10 -11.11
CA ALA A 963 -11.61 20.21 -12.23
C ALA A 963 -12.76 20.15 -13.25
N GLY A 964 -14.00 20.41 -12.84
CA GLY A 964 -15.19 20.26 -13.69
C GLY A 964 -15.51 21.46 -14.56
N SER A 965 -15.24 22.69 -14.08
CA SER A 965 -15.62 23.91 -14.84
C SER A 965 -14.53 24.34 -15.83
N GLU A 966 -13.32 24.64 -15.34
CA GLU A 966 -12.29 25.25 -16.19
C GLU A 966 -11.87 24.34 -17.34
N THR A 967 -11.69 23.03 -17.11
CA THR A 967 -11.20 22.14 -18.17
C THR A 967 -12.21 21.99 -19.31
N THR A 968 -13.51 21.90 -19.00
CA THR A 968 -14.53 21.77 -20.04
C THR A 968 -14.75 23.08 -20.77
N ALA A 969 -14.81 24.21 -20.05
CA ALA A 969 -14.89 25.55 -20.64
C ALA A 969 -13.74 25.83 -21.61
N LEU A 970 -12.49 25.59 -21.19
CA LEU A 970 -11.31 25.77 -22.04
C LEU A 970 -11.35 24.85 -23.27
N SER A 971 -11.74 23.58 -23.08
CA SER A 971 -11.86 22.63 -24.20
C SER A 971 -12.90 23.09 -25.23
N ALA A 972 -14.06 23.59 -24.79
CA ALA A 972 -15.08 24.16 -25.68
C ALA A 972 -14.57 25.43 -26.39
N SER A 973 -13.90 26.33 -25.65
CA SER A 973 -13.41 27.61 -26.18
C SER A 973 -12.31 27.43 -27.22
N TRP A 974 -11.34 26.54 -26.96
CA TRP A 974 -10.33 26.16 -27.95
C TRP A 974 -10.95 25.44 -29.16
N THR A 975 -12.00 24.63 -28.97
CA THR A 975 -12.72 24.00 -30.09
C THR A 975 -13.44 25.03 -30.96
N LEU A 976 -14.12 26.04 -30.37
CA LEU A 976 -14.73 27.13 -31.14
C LEU A 976 -13.69 27.98 -31.86
N MET A 977 -12.52 28.22 -31.28
CA MET A 977 -11.40 28.93 -31.94
C MET A 977 -10.89 28.16 -33.16
N LEU A 978 -10.71 26.84 -33.05
CA LEU A 978 -10.30 25.97 -34.17
C LEU A 978 -11.37 25.90 -35.26
N LEU A 979 -12.65 25.82 -34.90
CA LEU A 979 -13.76 25.87 -35.84
C LEU A 979 -13.92 27.24 -36.52
N ALA A 980 -13.64 28.34 -35.81
CA ALA A 980 -13.64 29.70 -36.35
C ALA A 980 -12.51 29.95 -37.37
N LEU A 981 -11.45 29.14 -37.32
CA LEU A 981 -10.40 29.06 -38.35
C LEU A 981 -10.78 28.12 -39.52
N GLN A 982 -11.81 27.29 -39.37
CA GLN A 982 -12.12 26.17 -40.26
C GLN A 982 -13.63 26.06 -40.57
N PRO A 983 -14.19 26.95 -41.42
CA PRO A 983 -15.62 27.00 -41.71
C PRO A 983 -16.22 25.69 -42.23
N GLU A 984 -15.50 24.92 -43.05
CA GLU A 984 -15.97 23.60 -43.51
C GLU A 984 -16.34 22.67 -42.35
N TRP A 985 -15.58 22.69 -41.25
CA TRP A 985 -15.87 21.84 -40.10
C TRP A 985 -17.09 22.32 -39.28
N GLN A 986 -17.42 23.61 -39.32
CA GLN A 986 -18.70 24.10 -38.79
C GLN A 986 -19.87 23.53 -39.61
N GLU A 987 -19.76 23.57 -40.95
CA GLU A 987 -20.81 23.05 -41.83
C GLU A 987 -20.94 21.52 -41.76
N ARG A 988 -19.83 20.76 -41.78
CA ARG A 988 -19.84 19.30 -41.62
C ARG A 988 -20.48 18.87 -40.29
N VAL A 989 -20.17 19.56 -39.19
CA VAL A 989 -20.79 19.29 -37.88
C VAL A 989 -22.28 19.70 -37.87
N ARG A 990 -22.66 20.82 -38.49
CA ARG A 990 -24.06 21.24 -38.58
C ARG A 990 -24.91 20.26 -39.41
N ALA A 991 -24.36 19.74 -40.51
CA ALA A 991 -24.99 18.69 -41.31
C ALA A 991 -25.20 17.40 -40.49
N GLU A 992 -24.19 16.92 -39.76
CA GLU A 992 -24.31 15.76 -38.87
C GLU A 992 -25.39 15.98 -37.78
N ILE A 993 -25.48 17.18 -37.21
CA ILE A 993 -26.52 17.52 -36.23
C ILE A 993 -27.91 17.41 -36.87
N VAL A 994 -28.12 17.94 -38.07
CA VAL A 994 -29.40 17.84 -38.78
C VAL A 994 -29.76 16.38 -39.10
N GLU A 995 -28.80 15.61 -39.62
CA GLU A 995 -28.95 14.18 -39.97
C GLU A 995 -29.31 13.33 -38.75
N VAL A 996 -28.52 13.40 -37.68
CA VAL A 996 -28.67 12.54 -36.49
C VAL A 996 -29.89 12.93 -35.66
N CYS A 997 -30.23 14.23 -35.61
CA CYS A 997 -31.33 14.71 -34.78
C CYS A 997 -32.70 14.73 -35.49
N GLY A 998 -32.75 14.89 -36.81
CA GLY A 998 -34.00 15.10 -37.55
C GLY A 998 -34.39 16.58 -37.62
N GLY A 999 -33.41 17.47 -37.84
CA GLY A 999 -33.60 18.92 -37.84
C GLY A 999 -33.41 19.60 -36.48
N VAL A 1000 -33.37 20.94 -36.49
CA VAL A 1000 -32.99 21.74 -35.32
C VAL A 1000 -34.09 21.76 -34.25
N ASP A 1001 -35.36 21.66 -34.62
CA ASP A 1001 -36.48 21.64 -33.65
C ASP A 1001 -36.52 20.35 -32.83
N GLN A 1002 -36.00 19.24 -33.37
CA GLN A 1002 -35.84 17.97 -32.64
C GLN A 1002 -34.55 17.90 -31.80
N LEU A 1003 -33.69 18.94 -31.84
CA LEU A 1003 -32.40 18.92 -31.16
C LEU A 1003 -32.53 18.69 -29.64
N HIS A 1004 -33.52 19.30 -28.99
CA HIS A 1004 -33.80 19.08 -27.56
C HIS A 1004 -33.97 17.59 -27.21
N HIS A 1005 -34.85 16.89 -27.92
CA HIS A 1005 -35.08 15.45 -27.73
C HIS A 1005 -33.87 14.63 -28.19
N CYS A 1006 -33.12 15.08 -29.21
CA CYS A 1006 -31.91 14.42 -29.69
C CYS A 1006 -30.80 14.37 -28.65
N LEU A 1007 -30.58 15.47 -27.91
CA LEU A 1007 -29.51 15.57 -26.92
C LEU A 1007 -29.78 14.71 -25.68
N GLN A 1008 -31.05 14.48 -25.32
CA GLN A 1008 -31.44 13.55 -24.26
C GLN A 1008 -31.23 12.08 -24.66
N ASP A 1009 -31.11 11.78 -25.95
CA ASP A 1009 -30.76 10.47 -26.47
C ASP A 1009 -29.23 10.31 -26.61
N VAL A 1010 -28.64 9.70 -25.58
CA VAL A 1010 -27.21 9.34 -25.53
C VAL A 1010 -26.78 8.43 -26.70
N ASP A 1011 -27.69 7.65 -27.30
CA ASP A 1011 -27.39 6.81 -28.46
C ASP A 1011 -27.45 7.58 -29.79
N LYS A 1012 -28.18 8.70 -29.87
CA LYS A 1012 -27.96 9.72 -30.91
C LYS A 1012 -26.64 10.47 -30.69
N LEU A 1013 -26.35 10.92 -29.47
CA LEU A 1013 -25.06 11.57 -29.16
C LEU A 1013 -23.84 10.67 -29.44
N ARG A 1014 -23.98 9.34 -29.35
CA ARG A 1014 -22.94 8.38 -29.78
C ARG A 1014 -22.73 8.35 -31.30
N LYS A 1015 -23.77 8.58 -32.11
CA LYS A 1015 -23.71 8.57 -33.58
C LYS A 1015 -23.05 9.81 -34.19
N MET A 1016 -22.97 10.93 -33.44
CA MET A 1016 -22.26 12.14 -33.85
C MET A 1016 -20.74 11.90 -33.93
N LYS A 1017 -20.25 11.39 -35.07
CA LYS A 1017 -18.84 11.02 -35.32
C LYS A 1017 -17.98 12.24 -35.65
N THR A 1018 -18.47 13.10 -36.53
CA THR A 1018 -17.84 14.35 -37.00
C THR A 1018 -17.55 15.28 -35.81
N LEU A 1019 -18.54 15.50 -34.94
CA LEU A 1019 -18.34 16.25 -33.71
C LEU A 1019 -17.37 15.53 -32.74
N THR A 1020 -17.36 14.19 -32.71
CA THR A 1020 -16.35 13.44 -31.92
C THR A 1020 -14.94 13.70 -32.45
N MET A 1021 -14.72 13.60 -33.76
CA MET A 1021 -13.42 13.86 -34.40
C MET A 1021 -12.90 15.26 -34.07
N VAL A 1022 -13.76 16.27 -34.24
CA VAL A 1022 -13.47 17.68 -33.91
C VAL A 1022 -13.08 17.86 -32.43
N ILE A 1023 -13.79 17.22 -31.50
CA ILE A 1023 -13.45 17.28 -30.08
C ILE A 1023 -12.10 16.58 -29.79
N GLN A 1024 -11.82 15.41 -30.38
CA GLN A 1024 -10.55 14.71 -30.13
C GLN A 1024 -9.35 15.50 -30.69
N GLU A 1025 -9.44 16.05 -31.91
CA GLU A 1025 -8.35 16.84 -32.48
C GLU A 1025 -8.13 18.17 -31.73
N SER A 1026 -9.21 18.80 -31.25
CA SER A 1026 -9.12 19.98 -30.38
C SER A 1026 -8.43 19.67 -29.05
N LEU A 1027 -8.72 18.51 -28.45
CA LEU A 1027 -8.06 18.03 -27.23
C LEU A 1027 -6.59 17.60 -27.46
N ARG A 1028 -6.23 17.14 -28.67
CA ARG A 1028 -4.84 16.86 -29.07
C ARG A 1028 -4.02 18.16 -29.14
N LEU A 1029 -4.56 19.20 -29.77
CA LEU A 1029 -3.85 20.47 -29.97
C LEU A 1029 -3.86 21.36 -28.72
N TYR A 1030 -4.98 21.49 -28.01
CA TYR A 1030 -5.19 22.45 -26.92
C TYR A 1030 -5.83 21.82 -25.66
N GLY A 1031 -5.52 20.55 -25.38
CA GLY A 1031 -5.91 19.88 -24.14
C GLY A 1031 -5.52 20.68 -22.88
N PRO A 1032 -6.47 21.05 -21.99
CA PRO A 1032 -6.19 21.94 -20.85
C PRO A 1032 -5.13 21.43 -19.87
N GLY A 1033 -5.06 20.11 -19.69
CA GLY A 1033 -4.07 19.44 -18.85
C GLY A 1033 -2.81 19.10 -19.65
N VAL A 1034 -1.76 19.92 -19.56
CA VAL A 1034 -0.54 19.77 -20.38
C VAL A 1034 0.56 18.93 -19.73
N ILE A 1035 0.51 18.71 -18.41
CA ILE A 1035 1.53 17.99 -17.64
C ILE A 1035 0.90 16.82 -16.87
N MET A 1036 1.49 15.63 -17.03
CA MET A 1036 1.36 14.56 -16.07
C MET A 1036 2.69 14.33 -15.35
N ALA A 1037 2.65 14.46 -14.02
CA ALA A 1037 3.73 14.03 -13.16
C ALA A 1037 3.28 12.85 -12.27
N ARG A 1038 4.22 11.95 -11.95
CA ARG A 1038 4.09 10.86 -10.98
C ARG A 1038 5.30 10.82 -10.05
N GLU A 1039 5.21 10.11 -8.93
CA GLU A 1039 6.35 9.78 -8.05
C GLU A 1039 6.36 8.28 -7.76
N ALA A 1040 7.54 7.66 -7.85
CA ALA A 1040 7.75 6.28 -7.43
C ALA A 1040 7.85 6.20 -5.90
N LEU A 1041 6.75 5.84 -5.24
CA LEU A 1041 6.67 5.73 -3.77
C LEU A 1041 7.38 4.46 -3.24
N ALA A 1042 7.69 3.51 -4.12
CA ALA A 1042 8.56 2.35 -3.89
C ALA A 1042 9.63 2.23 -4.99
N GLU A 1043 10.56 1.29 -4.86
CA GLU A 1043 11.42 0.87 -5.98
C GLU A 1043 10.57 -0.06 -6.86
N MET A 1044 10.54 0.18 -8.17
CA MET A 1044 9.60 -0.47 -9.11
C MET A 1044 10.22 -0.65 -10.50
N LYS A 1045 9.69 -1.56 -11.32
CA LYS A 1045 10.03 -1.65 -12.75
C LYS A 1045 9.02 -0.94 -13.64
N LEU A 1046 9.50 -0.39 -14.75
CA LEU A 1046 8.71 0.24 -15.81
C LEU A 1046 9.27 -0.19 -17.18
N GLY A 1047 8.63 -1.17 -17.81
CA GLY A 1047 9.32 -1.99 -18.81
C GLY A 1047 10.58 -2.61 -18.19
N ASP A 1048 11.69 -2.55 -18.91
CA ASP A 1048 12.99 -3.05 -18.43
C ASP A 1048 13.63 -2.13 -17.36
N LEU A 1049 13.21 -0.87 -17.27
CA LEU A 1049 13.83 0.13 -16.40
C LEU A 1049 13.56 -0.13 -14.91
N ASP A 1050 14.63 -0.20 -14.11
CA ASP A 1050 14.59 -0.14 -12.65
C ASP A 1050 14.47 1.31 -12.18
N VAL A 1051 13.26 1.68 -11.74
CA VAL A 1051 12.88 3.02 -11.30
C VAL A 1051 13.09 3.15 -9.78
N PRO A 1052 14.04 3.98 -9.31
CA PRO A 1052 14.35 4.10 -7.88
C PRO A 1052 13.30 4.93 -7.12
N LYS A 1053 13.06 4.55 -5.86
CA LYS A 1053 12.13 5.24 -4.96
C LYS A 1053 12.47 6.74 -4.80
N GLY A 1054 11.45 7.57 -4.93
CA GLY A 1054 11.53 9.03 -4.75
C GLY A 1054 11.89 9.82 -6.01
N ILE A 1055 12.03 9.17 -7.17
CA ILE A 1055 12.11 9.88 -8.45
C ILE A 1055 10.72 10.34 -8.90
N HIS A 1056 10.66 11.46 -9.62
CA HIS A 1056 9.45 11.96 -10.24
C HIS A 1056 9.46 11.69 -11.76
N ILE A 1057 8.42 11.04 -12.28
CA ILE A 1057 8.28 10.77 -13.72
C ILE A 1057 7.41 11.87 -14.33
N TRP A 1058 7.86 12.49 -15.42
CA TRP A 1058 7.20 13.62 -16.08
C TRP A 1058 6.91 13.31 -17.54
N THR A 1059 5.66 13.52 -17.95
CA THR A 1059 5.21 13.43 -19.33
C THR A 1059 4.53 14.74 -19.69
N PHE A 1060 5.06 15.44 -20.68
CA PHE A 1060 4.47 16.67 -21.22
C PHE A 1060 3.58 16.28 -22.40
N ILE A 1061 2.26 16.33 -22.17
CA ILE A 1061 1.26 15.76 -23.09
C ILE A 1061 1.31 16.43 -24.48
N PRO A 1062 1.44 17.76 -24.63
CA PRO A 1062 1.47 18.42 -25.94
C PRO A 1062 2.61 17.96 -26.85
N ALA A 1063 3.79 17.63 -26.31
CA ALA A 1063 4.90 17.10 -27.12
C ALA A 1063 4.55 15.70 -27.65
N VAL A 1064 4.06 14.81 -26.79
CA VAL A 1064 3.60 13.46 -27.19
C VAL A 1064 2.39 13.52 -28.16
N HIS A 1065 1.59 14.58 -28.07
CA HIS A 1065 0.44 14.84 -28.96
C HIS A 1065 0.83 15.54 -30.27
N ARG A 1066 2.10 15.92 -30.42
CA ARG A 1066 2.70 16.52 -31.62
C ARG A 1066 3.99 15.82 -32.07
N ASP A 1067 4.27 14.63 -31.58
CA ASP A 1067 5.39 13.80 -32.02
C ASP A 1067 5.21 13.40 -33.51
N PRO A 1068 6.07 13.86 -34.44
CA PRO A 1068 5.93 13.53 -35.85
C PRO A 1068 6.17 12.05 -36.16
N GLU A 1069 6.93 11.32 -35.34
CA GLU A 1069 7.10 9.87 -35.53
C GLU A 1069 5.82 9.08 -35.25
N ASN A 1070 4.92 9.65 -34.45
CA ASN A 1070 3.65 9.04 -34.05
C ASN A 1070 2.44 9.57 -34.85
N TRP A 1071 2.41 10.87 -35.13
CA TRP A 1071 1.25 11.57 -35.70
C TRP A 1071 1.41 12.02 -37.16
N GLY A 1072 2.60 11.90 -37.77
CA GLY A 1072 2.90 12.33 -39.14
C GLY A 1072 3.49 13.73 -39.24
N SER A 1073 3.85 14.20 -40.44
CA SER A 1073 4.48 15.52 -40.62
C SER A 1073 3.52 16.70 -40.36
N ASP A 1074 2.22 16.46 -40.43
CA ASP A 1074 1.14 17.45 -40.29
C ASP A 1074 0.68 17.64 -38.82
N VAL A 1075 1.53 17.31 -37.82
CA VAL A 1075 1.18 17.34 -36.38
C VAL A 1075 0.57 18.66 -35.88
N ASN A 1076 0.95 19.79 -36.47
CA ASN A 1076 0.48 21.11 -36.06
C ASN A 1076 -0.75 21.58 -36.85
N GLU A 1077 -1.26 20.79 -37.78
CA GLU A 1077 -2.53 21.05 -38.47
C GLU A 1077 -3.71 20.51 -37.65
N PHE A 1078 -4.84 21.19 -37.73
CA PHE A 1078 -6.12 20.70 -37.22
C PHE A 1078 -6.78 19.81 -38.28
N LYS A 1079 -6.65 18.49 -38.11
CA LYS A 1079 -7.07 17.48 -39.08
C LYS A 1079 -7.93 16.40 -38.43
N PRO A 1080 -9.23 16.67 -38.16
CA PRO A 1080 -10.10 15.74 -37.47
C PRO A 1080 -10.24 14.36 -38.13
N GLU A 1081 -10.04 14.21 -39.45
CA GLU A 1081 -10.13 12.91 -40.15
C GLU A 1081 -9.21 11.83 -39.56
N ARG A 1082 -8.13 12.19 -38.84
CA ARG A 1082 -7.31 11.25 -38.06
C ARG A 1082 -8.16 10.31 -37.20
N PHE A 1083 -9.25 10.82 -36.63
CA PHE A 1083 -10.11 10.09 -35.70
C PHE A 1083 -11.32 9.41 -36.38
N ALA A 1084 -11.37 9.32 -37.72
CA ALA A 1084 -12.49 8.72 -38.46
C ALA A 1084 -12.76 7.25 -38.07
N ASN A 1085 -11.69 6.46 -37.94
CA ASN A 1085 -11.73 5.08 -37.46
C ASN A 1085 -11.52 4.99 -35.93
N GLY A 1086 -11.65 6.11 -35.23
CA GLY A 1086 -11.45 6.22 -33.79
C GLY A 1086 -9.98 6.32 -33.35
N VAL A 1087 -9.79 6.43 -32.04
CA VAL A 1087 -8.47 6.68 -31.41
C VAL A 1087 -7.45 5.56 -31.69
N SER A 1088 -7.91 4.33 -31.94
CA SER A 1088 -7.09 3.14 -32.23
C SER A 1088 -6.30 3.21 -33.53
N GLU A 1089 -6.70 4.08 -34.46
CA GLU A 1089 -6.06 4.22 -35.79
C GLU A 1089 -5.54 5.65 -36.04
N ALA A 1090 -5.81 6.59 -35.13
CA ALA A 1090 -5.48 8.02 -35.30
C ALA A 1090 -3.97 8.35 -35.23
N CYS A 1091 -3.14 7.42 -34.74
CA CYS A 1091 -1.69 7.53 -34.70
C CYS A 1091 -1.02 6.16 -34.55
N LYS A 1092 0.28 6.08 -34.84
CA LYS A 1092 1.10 4.85 -34.81
C LYS A 1092 1.09 4.12 -33.46
N TYR A 1093 0.95 4.87 -32.37
CA TYR A 1093 0.89 4.38 -31.00
C TYR A 1093 -0.30 5.03 -30.26
N PRO A 1094 -1.54 4.51 -30.39
CA PRO A 1094 -2.76 5.06 -29.76
C PRO A 1094 -2.67 5.29 -28.25
N GLN A 1095 -1.76 4.60 -27.56
CA GLN A 1095 -1.49 4.74 -26.15
C GLN A 1095 -0.90 6.12 -25.78
N ALA A 1096 -0.21 6.77 -26.72
CA ALA A 1096 0.29 8.14 -26.65
C ALA A 1096 -0.85 9.18 -26.61
N TYR A 1097 -2.04 8.87 -27.14
CA TYR A 1097 -3.22 9.73 -26.97
C TYR A 1097 -3.80 9.58 -25.55
N MET A 1098 -3.90 10.69 -24.82
CA MET A 1098 -4.12 10.75 -23.37
C MET A 1098 -4.64 12.10 -22.83
N PRO A 1099 -5.60 12.80 -23.48
CA PRO A 1099 -6.07 14.10 -23.00
C PRO A 1099 -6.71 14.03 -21.60
N PHE A 1100 -7.28 12.88 -21.24
CA PHE A 1100 -7.85 12.59 -19.92
C PHE A 1100 -6.86 11.86 -18.98
N GLY A 1101 -5.58 11.76 -19.37
CA GLY A 1101 -4.53 11.06 -18.64
C GLY A 1101 -4.39 9.57 -18.99
N TYR A 1102 -3.69 8.81 -18.13
CA TYR A 1102 -3.44 7.38 -18.30
C TYR A 1102 -3.47 6.58 -16.99
N GLY A 1103 -3.61 5.26 -17.14
CA GLY A 1103 -3.51 4.25 -16.08
C GLY A 1103 -4.61 4.34 -15.03
N SER A 1104 -4.33 3.79 -13.85
CA SER A 1104 -5.23 3.85 -12.68
C SER A 1104 -5.72 5.28 -12.36
N ARG A 1105 -4.91 6.29 -12.69
CA ARG A 1105 -5.13 7.73 -12.49
C ARG A 1105 -5.87 8.45 -13.65
N LEU A 1106 -6.45 7.72 -14.61
CA LEU A 1106 -7.35 8.28 -15.63
C LEU A 1106 -8.46 9.15 -15.00
N CYS A 1107 -8.79 10.27 -15.66
CA CYS A 1107 -9.79 11.24 -15.21
C CYS A 1107 -11.16 10.58 -14.98
N ILE A 1108 -11.73 10.78 -13.79
CA ILE A 1108 -13.07 10.27 -13.45
C ILE A 1108 -14.18 10.99 -14.22
N GLY A 1109 -14.03 12.29 -14.49
CA GLY A 1109 -15.02 13.11 -15.19
C GLY A 1109 -15.00 13.00 -16.72
N GLN A 1110 -14.24 12.05 -17.31
CA GLN A 1110 -14.12 11.94 -18.77
C GLN A 1110 -15.48 11.79 -19.47
N THR A 1111 -16.38 10.97 -18.92
CA THR A 1111 -17.75 10.77 -19.46
C THR A 1111 -18.53 12.09 -19.46
N PHE A 1112 -18.53 12.79 -18.32
CA PHE A 1112 -19.23 14.06 -18.12
C PHE A 1112 -18.72 15.15 -19.06
N ALA A 1113 -17.40 15.37 -19.10
CA ALA A 1113 -16.80 16.38 -19.97
C ALA A 1113 -17.04 16.08 -21.46
N THR A 1114 -16.97 14.82 -21.88
CA THR A 1114 -17.23 14.43 -23.28
C THR A 1114 -18.69 14.66 -23.67
N LEU A 1115 -19.65 14.35 -22.78
CA LEU A 1115 -21.07 14.56 -23.03
C LEU A 1115 -21.42 16.06 -23.03
N GLN A 1116 -20.91 16.81 -22.06
CA GLN A 1116 -21.08 18.26 -21.97
C GLN A 1116 -20.51 18.96 -23.22
N LEU A 1117 -19.31 18.59 -23.69
CA LEU A 1117 -18.74 19.16 -24.92
C LEU A 1117 -19.64 18.91 -26.14
N LYS A 1118 -20.20 17.69 -26.28
CA LYS A 1118 -21.12 17.41 -27.38
C LYS A 1118 -22.40 18.24 -27.30
N ILE A 1119 -23.01 18.36 -26.12
CA ILE A 1119 -24.24 19.13 -25.91
C ILE A 1119 -24.00 20.62 -26.19
N VAL A 1120 -22.99 21.21 -25.55
CA VAL A 1120 -22.63 22.63 -25.71
C VAL A 1120 -22.34 22.96 -27.16
N LEU A 1121 -21.45 22.21 -27.82
CA LEU A 1121 -21.07 22.48 -29.20
C LEU A 1121 -22.22 22.24 -30.18
N SER A 1122 -23.07 21.22 -29.97
CA SER A 1122 -24.22 20.98 -30.86
C SER A 1122 -25.23 22.13 -30.80
N LEU A 1123 -25.61 22.56 -29.60
CA LEU A 1123 -26.54 23.68 -29.40
C LEU A 1123 -25.95 24.97 -30.01
N VAL A 1124 -24.70 25.28 -29.69
CA VAL A 1124 -24.02 26.51 -30.15
C VAL A 1124 -23.86 26.53 -31.68
N LEU A 1125 -23.36 25.47 -32.29
CA LEU A 1125 -23.14 25.41 -33.75
C LEU A 1125 -24.46 25.30 -34.54
N SER A 1126 -25.55 24.82 -33.94
CA SER A 1126 -26.88 24.82 -34.57
C SER A 1126 -27.49 26.22 -34.72
N LYS A 1127 -27.05 27.21 -33.93
CA LYS A 1127 -27.59 28.59 -33.93
C LYS A 1127 -26.61 29.65 -34.42
N PHE A 1128 -25.30 29.39 -34.35
CA PHE A 1128 -24.27 30.35 -34.69
C PHE A 1128 -23.21 29.80 -35.65
N SER A 1129 -22.61 30.72 -36.40
CA SER A 1129 -21.35 30.53 -37.12
C SER A 1129 -20.31 31.52 -36.59
N PHE A 1130 -19.04 31.10 -36.66
CA PHE A 1130 -17.92 31.75 -35.99
C PHE A 1130 -16.80 32.09 -36.97
N SER A 1131 -16.17 33.24 -36.78
CA SER A 1131 -14.85 33.57 -37.35
C SER A 1131 -13.98 34.26 -36.29
N LEU A 1132 -12.67 34.30 -36.48
CA LEU A 1132 -11.78 35.03 -35.56
C LEU A 1132 -12.05 36.54 -35.62
N SER A 1133 -12.06 37.19 -34.46
CA SER A 1133 -12.04 38.65 -34.40
C SER A 1133 -10.68 39.21 -34.86
N PRO A 1134 -10.64 40.35 -35.58
CA PRO A 1134 -9.42 41.13 -35.80
C PRO A 1134 -8.70 41.52 -34.49
N ASN A 1135 -9.42 41.58 -33.37
CA ASN A 1135 -8.88 41.89 -32.04
C ASN A 1135 -8.36 40.65 -31.28
N TYR A 1136 -8.41 39.44 -31.87
CA TYR A 1136 -7.94 38.21 -31.21
C TYR A 1136 -6.40 38.15 -31.19
N GLN A 1137 -5.84 37.82 -30.03
CA GLN A 1137 -4.39 37.69 -29.82
C GLN A 1137 -4.07 36.29 -29.29
N HIS A 1138 -3.44 35.45 -30.13
CA HIS A 1138 -3.17 34.06 -29.79
C HIS A 1138 -1.94 33.90 -28.89
N SER A 1139 -2.13 34.03 -27.57
CA SER A 1139 -1.11 33.68 -26.56
C SER A 1139 -1.63 32.58 -25.61
N PRO A 1140 -1.29 31.30 -25.86
CA PRO A 1140 -1.55 30.20 -24.92
C PRO A 1140 -0.51 30.19 -23.79
N VAL A 1141 -0.98 30.27 -22.53
CA VAL A 1141 -0.12 30.33 -21.33
C VAL A 1141 -0.51 29.27 -20.30
N TYR A 1142 0.48 28.80 -19.53
CA TYR A 1142 0.27 27.79 -18.49
C TYR A 1142 0.10 28.39 -17.09
N LYS A 1143 -1.12 28.31 -16.53
CA LYS A 1143 -1.43 28.61 -15.11
C LYS A 1143 -2.17 27.43 -14.47
N MET A 1144 -1.45 26.34 -14.21
CA MET A 1144 -1.95 24.99 -13.87
C MET A 1144 -2.72 24.28 -15.00
N LEU A 1145 -3.47 25.03 -15.80
CA LEU A 1145 -4.10 24.64 -17.06
C LEU A 1145 -3.57 25.51 -18.22
N LEU A 1146 -3.86 25.11 -19.46
CA LEU A 1146 -3.61 25.91 -20.66
C LEU A 1146 -4.72 26.96 -20.86
N LEU A 1147 -4.41 28.24 -20.63
CA LEU A 1147 -5.32 29.37 -20.74
C LEU A 1147 -5.00 30.25 -21.97
N PRO A 1148 -5.98 30.91 -22.58
CA PRO A 1148 -5.74 32.07 -23.43
C PRO A 1148 -5.37 33.28 -22.56
N GLU A 1149 -4.24 33.93 -22.80
CA GLU A 1149 -3.77 35.08 -22.00
C GLU A 1149 -4.62 36.35 -22.20
N HIS A 1150 -5.30 36.45 -23.35
CA HIS A 1150 -6.05 37.64 -23.80
C HIS A 1150 -7.52 37.32 -24.13
N GLY A 1151 -8.03 36.18 -23.64
CA GLY A 1151 -9.33 35.62 -24.01
C GLY A 1151 -9.38 35.08 -25.44
N ILE A 1152 -10.52 34.51 -25.82
CA ILE A 1152 -10.81 34.03 -27.18
C ILE A 1152 -11.96 34.87 -27.74
N LYS A 1153 -11.60 35.83 -28.59
CA LYS A 1153 -12.54 36.77 -29.22
C LYS A 1153 -12.96 36.27 -30.59
N LEU A 1154 -14.23 35.93 -30.73
CA LEU A 1154 -14.82 35.47 -31.99
C LEU A 1154 -15.87 36.47 -32.47
N LEU A 1155 -15.99 36.62 -33.78
CA LEU A 1155 -17.18 37.20 -34.40
C LEU A 1155 -18.24 36.10 -34.47
N VAL A 1156 -19.40 36.37 -33.88
CA VAL A 1156 -20.52 35.45 -33.75
C VAL A 1156 -21.66 35.96 -34.60
N ARG A 1157 -22.07 35.20 -35.61
CA ARG A 1157 -23.20 35.50 -36.50
C ARG A 1157 -24.29 34.45 -36.31
N ARG A 1158 -25.55 34.87 -36.22
CA ARG A 1158 -26.69 33.95 -36.14
C ARG A 1158 -26.92 33.26 -37.49
N VAL A 1159 -27.03 31.94 -37.48
CA VAL A 1159 -27.35 31.14 -38.68
C VAL A 1159 -28.86 31.21 -38.93
N ARG A 1160 -29.26 31.35 -40.19
CA ARG A 1160 -30.65 31.15 -40.61
C ARG A 1160 -30.89 29.65 -40.72
N THR A 1161 -31.53 29.09 -39.69
CA THR A 1161 -32.04 27.71 -39.64
C THR A 1161 -33.41 27.65 -40.27
#